data_AF-A0A0E0EU87-F1
#
_entry.id   AF-A0A0E0EU87-F1
#
_cell.length_a   1.000
_cell.length_b   1.000
_cell.length_c   1.000
_cell.angle_alpha   90.00
_cell.angle_beta   90.00
_cell.angle_gamma   90.00
#
_symmetry.space_group_name_H-M   'P 1'
#
loop_
_entity.id
_entity.type
_entity.pdbx_description
1 polymer ?
#
loop_
_entity_poly.entity_id
_entity_poly.type
_entity_poly.pdbx_seq_one_letter_code
_entity_poly.pdbx_strand_id
1 'polypeptide(L)'
;MEADEPAAAAASTSLDSEDAFFDALDSLPSPPSPPHTPSSSTLRRRRRPRRGWSLKQHEDDVAASPALSDSSTITFFDEAIKPDSEETSSHRPSPPPEEEDEEDAAAAAAAEEEVEVEAKLNPAPAPTPTPPPPGILESLAMLVIKAVVFQVSALISCLTFPIRLLQWWFLLVSDPLGLVRRARGWALEVAGHATGAAAARLGGGEGVGRMVARLAWGSLWAVYVCVVLCSILVMAFLGGGLLVGKVVEEPIQVTETLNFDYTKPSPVAFVPVQRLVPPNQRMQLEVFLTLPESDYNRRLGVFQVRAEFLSADGKVISTSSQPCMLKFKSAHMHFIETFLRSVSLLSGYSSESQVIRLKMRGITEASEPVMGIRIILEQRAEFSPGAGIPEIYAASLKLEAELPLLKRILWNWRWTLFVWSSMGFFVFELLLALICYPVYFPGVDIMLQLLRLTHDFGDQTTVDILWLEVQVWARGNGHGNIASSDGAHGLVASVSANKKQIRWLHFQNRAKIMSEVPRFVTRQMGHGLIMHERQMVNDAFSSAYDIKRRPEERLPLRRGRRGVRSVGSGGLQEANAMGSKTKGCCGWLIVALVASLVATAAVVAIMKKKAGGGSGRKLKPLPVPGPPGAIDSKYGDALGVALQFFQVQKAGKLENNQIPWRGDSALDDGKSAGLDLSKGMYDAGDHIKFSFPMAFTATVLSWSILEYGDQMSAAKQLDPALDALRWITDFLVNAHPSDNVFYIQVGDPDLDHNCWERPETMSEKRPLTQINTKSPGSDVAAEAAAAMASASIVFKSRDTTYSDSLLQHAQKLFTFADTYRGLASDTYPKLQNYYNSTGYQDELLWAASWLYHATGDQTYLSYVTVQYGKAFADWGRPTWFSWDDKLAGTQVLLSRLNFFGSKQTSNAENMGLKMYRDTAEAVICGLLPDSPSATASRTGGGLVWISGWNSLQHATNAAFLAVVYSDYMLTSQTAAVQCSGKYYSPTDIRNFAISQANYILGDNPMKLSYLVGYGSSYPQQVHHRGASIPADAKTGCKGFQYLHSTSPNPNVALGALVGGPFQNDTFVDSRDNAVQTESSTYNSGTLVGLLSGLVTTSSVAQSFT
;
A
#
# COMPACT_ATOMS: atom_id res chain seq x y z
N MET A 1 56.61 2.78 51.49
CA MET A 1 55.85 1.52 51.38
C MET A 1 54.57 1.81 50.58
N GLU A 2 54.79 2.14 49.31
CA GLU A 2 53.88 2.81 48.37
C GLU A 2 52.85 1.84 47.76
N ALA A 3 51.61 2.22 47.37
CA ALA A 3 51.20 3.25 46.39
C ALA A 3 51.43 2.79 44.91
N ASP A 4 50.74 3.30 43.88
CA ASP A 4 49.88 4.49 43.84
C ASP A 4 48.79 4.45 42.74
N GLU A 5 48.11 5.58 42.67
CA GLU A 5 47.08 6.19 41.79
C GLU A 5 47.28 6.14 40.22
N PRO A 6 46.64 6.98 39.33
CA PRO A 6 45.90 6.45 38.18
C PRO A 6 46.17 7.20 36.83
N ALA A 7 45.10 7.69 36.15
CA ALA A 7 45.05 8.57 34.96
C ALA A 7 45.46 7.91 33.61
N ALA A 8 44.89 8.21 32.42
CA ALA A 8 44.10 9.32 31.82
C ALA A 8 44.91 10.32 30.94
N ALA A 9 44.19 11.07 30.08
CA ALA A 9 44.63 11.83 28.87
C ALA A 9 44.83 10.95 27.61
N ALA A 10 44.39 11.27 26.38
CA ALA A 10 43.79 12.46 25.73
C ALA A 10 44.72 13.54 25.14
N ALA A 11 45.15 13.33 23.88
CA ALA A 11 45.42 14.32 22.81
C ALA A 11 45.67 13.51 21.49
N SER A 12 45.26 13.84 20.26
CA SER A 12 44.78 15.06 19.57
C SER A 12 45.83 15.94 18.87
N THR A 13 46.47 15.41 17.83
CA THR A 13 47.09 16.11 16.67
C THR A 13 47.40 15.05 15.59
N SER A 14 47.46 15.27 14.27
CA SER A 14 46.77 16.13 13.30
C SER A 14 47.68 16.22 12.06
N LEU A 15 47.13 15.86 10.88
CA LEU A 15 47.58 16.29 9.53
C LEU A 15 48.89 15.73 8.93
N ASP A 16 48.75 15.42 7.63
CA ASP A 16 49.69 15.51 6.50
C ASP A 16 51.08 14.83 6.61
N SER A 17 51.39 13.83 5.78
CA SER A 17 51.73 14.07 4.36
C SER A 17 51.77 12.80 3.51
N GLU A 18 51.47 12.92 2.22
CA GLU A 18 51.75 11.93 1.17
C GLU A 18 53.13 12.19 0.50
N ASP A 19 53.57 11.25 -0.34
CA ASP A 19 54.62 11.37 -1.36
C ASP A 19 56.08 11.70 -0.96
N ALA A 20 56.77 10.66 -0.47
CA ALA A 20 58.20 10.43 -0.69
C ALA A 20 58.52 8.92 -0.53
N PHE A 21 59.36 8.26 -1.34
CA PHE A 21 60.03 8.59 -2.61
C PHE A 21 60.50 7.26 -3.24
N PHE A 22 60.54 7.12 -4.58
CA PHE A 22 61.07 5.92 -5.23
C PHE A 22 62.61 5.85 -5.10
N ASP A 23 63.16 4.78 -4.53
CA ASP A 23 64.34 4.05 -5.05
C ASP A 23 64.89 2.99 -4.07
N ALA A 24 64.85 1.71 -4.46
CA ALA A 24 65.66 0.62 -3.90
C ALA A 24 65.81 -0.51 -4.93
N LEU A 25 67.04 -0.92 -5.25
CA LEU A 25 67.35 -1.70 -6.45
C LEU A 25 66.98 -3.19 -6.43
N ASP A 26 66.79 -3.70 -7.65
CA ASP A 26 67.10 -5.05 -8.14
C ASP A 26 67.96 -5.95 -7.23
N SER A 27 67.47 -7.18 -6.99
CA SER A 27 68.32 -8.40 -7.02
C SER A 27 67.50 -9.71 -7.04
N LEU A 28 67.52 -10.37 -8.22
CA LEU A 28 67.57 -11.82 -8.56
C LEU A 28 67.30 -12.93 -7.50
N PRO A 29 66.92 -14.19 -7.89
CA PRO A 29 66.81 -14.78 -9.25
C PRO A 29 65.52 -15.60 -9.52
N SER A 30 65.41 -16.17 -10.73
CA SER A 30 64.33 -17.11 -11.14
C SER A 30 64.61 -18.59 -10.80
N PRO A 31 63.58 -19.43 -10.54
CA PRO A 31 63.71 -20.89 -10.43
C PRO A 31 63.63 -21.62 -11.80
N PRO A 32 64.10 -22.90 -11.91
CA PRO A 32 64.41 -23.54 -13.20
C PRO A 32 63.35 -24.52 -13.75
N SER A 33 63.48 -24.84 -15.05
CA SER A 33 62.69 -25.85 -15.78
C SER A 33 63.27 -27.29 -15.67
N PRO A 34 62.44 -28.34 -15.46
CA PRO A 34 62.83 -29.74 -15.63
C PRO A 34 62.63 -30.29 -17.07
N PRO A 35 63.21 -31.46 -17.44
CA PRO A 35 63.46 -31.84 -18.84
C PRO A 35 62.56 -32.94 -19.45
N HIS A 36 62.86 -33.29 -20.71
CA HIS A 36 62.13 -34.21 -21.58
C HIS A 36 62.21 -35.72 -21.21
N THR A 37 61.09 -36.42 -21.47
CA THR A 37 60.88 -37.80 -22.00
C THR A 37 62.12 -38.63 -22.45
N PRO A 38 62.17 -39.99 -22.28
CA PRO A 38 61.43 -40.86 -23.22
C PRO A 38 60.95 -42.28 -22.77
N SER A 39 59.76 -42.64 -23.28
CA SER A 39 59.39 -43.90 -23.99
C SER A 39 59.44 -45.33 -23.39
N SER A 40 58.37 -46.08 -23.71
CA SER A 40 58.31 -47.55 -23.97
C SER A 40 58.39 -48.54 -22.76
N SER A 41 57.78 -49.75 -22.77
CA SER A 41 56.72 -50.34 -23.63
C SER A 41 56.24 -51.72 -23.12
N THR A 42 54.97 -52.09 -23.35
CA THR A 42 54.41 -53.48 -23.40
C THR A 42 54.48 -54.37 -22.12
N LEU A 43 53.64 -55.39 -21.84
CA LEU A 43 52.97 -56.40 -22.68
C LEU A 43 51.88 -57.23 -21.90
N ARG A 44 50.72 -57.51 -22.54
CA ARG A 44 49.79 -58.69 -22.40
C ARG A 44 49.16 -59.23 -21.08
N ARG A 45 47.84 -59.49 -21.22
CA ARG A 45 47.04 -60.74 -20.91
C ARG A 45 46.33 -60.96 -19.55
N ARG A 46 45.00 -60.75 -19.61
CA ARG A 46 43.89 -61.75 -19.46
C ARG A 46 43.67 -62.57 -18.16
N ARG A 47 42.37 -62.57 -17.79
CA ARG A 47 41.52 -63.63 -17.16
C ARG A 47 41.36 -63.68 -15.62
N ARG A 48 40.15 -63.27 -15.17
CA ARG A 48 39.37 -63.88 -14.06
C ARG A 48 39.25 -65.42 -14.26
N PRO A 49 39.05 -66.24 -13.20
CA PRO A 49 37.67 -66.57 -12.77
C PRO A 49 37.41 -66.82 -11.26
N ARG A 50 36.17 -66.46 -10.85
CA ARG A 50 35.24 -67.08 -9.87
C ARG A 50 35.73 -67.81 -8.58
N ARG A 51 35.08 -67.40 -7.47
CA ARG A 51 34.50 -68.18 -6.34
C ARG A 51 35.42 -69.04 -5.43
N GLY A 52 35.26 -68.86 -4.10
CA GLY A 52 35.78 -69.78 -3.07
C GLY A 52 35.42 -69.33 -1.65
N TRP A 53 34.52 -70.07 -0.99
CA TRP A 53 33.92 -69.84 0.34
C TRP A 53 34.90 -70.00 1.51
N SER A 54 34.48 -69.56 2.72
CA SER A 54 34.76 -70.20 4.04
C SER A 54 36.08 -69.84 4.76
N LEU A 55 36.21 -69.79 6.11
CA LEU A 55 35.33 -69.51 7.29
C LEU A 55 36.24 -69.58 8.55
N LYS A 56 35.83 -69.02 9.71
CA LYS A 56 36.42 -69.19 11.08
C LYS A 56 37.80 -68.53 11.32
N GLN A 57 38.26 -68.21 12.54
CA GLN A 57 37.66 -68.05 13.91
C GLN A 57 38.49 -66.91 14.60
N HIS A 58 37.94 -65.94 15.35
CA HIS A 58 37.29 -65.95 16.69
C HIS A 58 38.29 -65.84 17.87
N GLU A 59 37.79 -65.44 19.04
CA GLU A 59 38.48 -65.16 20.32
C GLU A 59 39.06 -63.74 20.48
N ASP A 60 38.92 -63.07 21.64
CA ASP A 60 37.73 -62.62 22.43
C ASP A 60 38.26 -61.98 23.75
N ASP A 61 37.66 -60.88 24.25
CA ASP A 61 37.70 -60.39 25.67
C ASP A 61 37.13 -58.94 25.79
N VAL A 62 36.61 -58.43 26.93
CA VAL A 62 35.46 -58.86 27.77
C VAL A 62 35.02 -57.68 28.71
N ALA A 63 33.77 -57.71 29.21
CA ALA A 63 33.10 -56.78 30.17
C ALA A 63 32.72 -55.37 29.65
N ALA A 64 31.49 -54.81 29.73
CA ALA A 64 30.34 -54.80 30.67
C ALA A 64 30.30 -53.52 31.54
N SER A 65 29.34 -52.56 31.43
CA SER A 65 27.85 -52.56 31.46
C SER A 65 27.27 -52.34 32.88
N PRO A 66 25.99 -51.89 33.07
CA PRO A 66 24.93 -51.47 32.12
C PRO A 66 24.87 -49.91 32.02
N ALA A 67 23.78 -49.12 31.89
CA ALA A 67 22.30 -49.20 31.89
C ALA A 67 21.71 -47.87 31.31
N LEU A 68 20.40 -47.56 31.10
CA LEU A 68 19.10 -48.26 31.10
C LEU A 68 18.02 -47.32 30.45
N SER A 69 16.96 -47.87 29.84
CA SER A 69 15.62 -47.25 29.52
C SER A 69 15.52 -45.95 28.67
N ASP A 70 14.56 -45.77 27.75
CA ASP A 70 13.46 -46.67 27.35
C ASP A 70 12.99 -46.43 25.89
N SER A 71 12.34 -47.45 25.32
CA SER A 71 11.68 -47.41 24.00
C SER A 71 10.57 -48.46 23.92
N SER A 72 9.47 -48.17 23.20
CA SER A 72 8.30 -49.04 23.07
C SER A 72 7.94 -49.33 21.61
N THR A 73 8.74 -50.19 20.97
CA THR A 73 8.45 -50.84 19.68
C THR A 73 7.34 -51.90 19.83
N ILE A 74 6.63 -52.25 18.74
CA ILE A 74 6.45 -53.64 18.26
C ILE A 74 5.76 -53.67 16.88
N THR A 75 6.06 -54.73 16.12
CA THR A 75 5.74 -54.95 14.69
C THR A 75 5.03 -56.31 14.49
N PHE A 76 5.14 -56.89 13.28
CA PHE A 76 4.73 -58.25 12.85
C PHE A 76 3.26 -58.46 12.45
N PHE A 77 2.92 -59.44 11.60
CA PHE A 77 3.49 -59.91 10.30
C PHE A 77 2.48 -60.93 9.71
N ASP A 78 2.63 -61.25 8.42
CA ASP A 78 1.71 -62.04 7.59
C ASP A 78 1.43 -63.53 7.94
N GLU A 79 0.27 -63.96 7.42
CA GLU A 79 0.00 -65.21 6.64
C GLU A 79 -0.84 -66.37 7.23
N ALA A 80 -1.76 -66.82 6.38
CA ALA A 80 -2.94 -67.66 6.57
C ALA A 80 -2.72 -69.19 6.68
N ILE A 81 -3.73 -69.89 7.21
CA ILE A 81 -4.19 -71.21 6.74
C ILE A 81 -5.75 -71.24 6.70
N LYS A 82 -6.32 -72.08 5.83
CA LYS A 82 -7.74 -72.31 5.46
C LYS A 82 -8.16 -73.76 5.82
N PRO A 83 -9.40 -74.24 5.55
CA PRO A 83 -10.73 -73.61 5.43
C PRO A 83 -11.70 -74.26 6.48
N ASP A 84 -13.04 -74.28 6.42
CA ASP A 84 -14.12 -73.98 5.45
C ASP A 84 -15.43 -73.74 6.29
N SER A 85 -16.71 -73.70 5.86
CA SER A 85 -17.45 -73.85 4.58
C SER A 85 -18.87 -73.24 4.73
N GLU A 86 -19.60 -73.12 3.61
CA GLU A 86 -21.04 -72.73 3.48
C GLU A 86 -21.35 -71.24 3.85
N GLU A 87 -22.13 -70.46 3.08
CA GLU A 87 -22.94 -70.73 1.87
C GLU A 87 -22.72 -69.69 0.73
N THR A 88 -23.12 -70.07 -0.48
CA THR A 88 -23.08 -69.38 -1.80
C THR A 88 -23.84 -68.04 -1.92
N SER A 89 -23.72 -67.17 -2.95
CA SER A 89 -22.76 -66.84 -4.03
C SER A 89 -23.32 -65.60 -4.82
N SER A 90 -22.73 -64.90 -5.82
CA SER A 90 -21.49 -64.99 -6.63
C SER A 90 -21.10 -63.61 -7.26
N HIS A 91 -20.00 -63.57 -8.03
CA HIS A 91 -19.21 -62.46 -8.65
C HIS A 91 -19.94 -61.36 -9.49
N ARG A 92 -19.39 -60.17 -9.84
CA ARG A 92 -18.06 -59.72 -10.41
C ARG A 92 -17.82 -60.25 -11.85
N PRO A 93 -17.02 -59.63 -12.78
CA PRO A 93 -16.11 -58.46 -12.67
C PRO A 93 -16.15 -57.46 -13.89
N SER A 94 -15.10 -56.64 -14.06
CA SER A 94 -14.81 -55.66 -15.16
C SER A 94 -13.78 -56.22 -16.19
N PRO A 95 -13.31 -55.52 -17.28
CA PRO A 95 -13.57 -54.15 -17.78
C PRO A 95 -13.93 -54.06 -19.32
N PRO A 96 -13.32 -53.27 -20.27
CA PRO A 96 -14.03 -52.60 -21.40
C PRO A 96 -13.76 -53.23 -22.80
N PRO A 97 -14.22 -52.61 -23.94
CA PRO A 97 -13.44 -51.56 -24.64
C PRO A 97 -14.27 -50.48 -25.42
N GLU A 98 -13.56 -49.56 -26.11
CA GLU A 98 -13.75 -48.96 -27.48
C GLU A 98 -15.15 -48.80 -28.15
N GLU A 99 -15.46 -47.83 -29.03
CA GLU A 99 -14.85 -46.55 -29.53
C GLU A 99 -15.96 -45.77 -30.33
N GLU A 100 -15.65 -44.62 -30.96
CA GLU A 100 -16.52 -43.82 -31.89
C GLU A 100 -17.79 -43.19 -31.25
N ASP A 101 -18.18 -41.91 -31.40
CA ASP A 101 -17.52 -40.67 -31.86
C ASP A 101 -18.25 -39.47 -31.12
N GLU A 102 -18.28 -38.17 -31.45
CA GLU A 102 -17.98 -37.33 -32.63
C GLU A 102 -17.55 -35.90 -32.15
N GLU A 103 -17.21 -34.98 -33.06
CA GLU A 103 -16.82 -33.57 -32.80
C GLU A 103 -18.05 -32.64 -32.48
N ASP A 104 -18.01 -31.32 -32.21
CA ASP A 104 -16.92 -30.32 -32.17
C ASP A 104 -17.24 -29.11 -31.24
N ALA A 105 -16.39 -28.07 -31.29
CA ALA A 105 -16.35 -26.86 -30.48
C ALA A 105 -17.40 -25.75 -30.79
N ALA A 106 -17.28 -24.64 -30.06
CA ALA A 106 -18.21 -23.51 -30.05
C ALA A 106 -18.05 -22.55 -31.25
N ALA A 107 -19.13 -21.83 -31.57
CA ALA A 107 -19.11 -20.64 -32.44
C ALA A 107 -20.09 -19.55 -31.95
N ALA A 108 -19.77 -18.28 -32.23
CA ALA A 108 -20.62 -17.13 -31.90
C ALA A 108 -20.61 -16.06 -33.01
N ALA A 109 -21.64 -16.09 -33.87
CA ALA A 109 -22.08 -15.05 -34.81
C ALA A 109 -23.57 -15.37 -35.13
N ALA A 110 -24.54 -14.46 -35.24
CA ALA A 110 -24.64 -13.10 -35.81
C ALA A 110 -24.95 -13.11 -37.32
N ALA A 111 -25.99 -12.33 -37.71
CA ALA A 111 -26.54 -12.16 -39.08
C ALA A 111 -27.26 -13.41 -39.66
N GLU A 112 -28.29 -13.32 -40.52
CA GLU A 112 -29.16 -12.19 -40.92
C GLU A 112 -30.52 -12.67 -41.52
N GLU A 113 -31.23 -11.73 -42.15
CA GLU A 113 -32.46 -11.75 -42.97
C GLU A 113 -32.62 -12.95 -43.99
N GLU A 114 -33.77 -13.25 -44.62
CA GLU A 114 -35.07 -12.56 -44.79
C GLU A 114 -36.22 -13.52 -45.24
N VAL A 115 -37.43 -12.98 -45.50
CA VAL A 115 -38.42 -13.40 -46.55
C VAL A 115 -39.11 -14.79 -46.44
N GLU A 116 -40.42 -14.98 -46.71
CA GLU A 116 -41.64 -14.14 -46.74
C GLU A 116 -42.88 -15.08 -46.92
N VAL A 117 -44.14 -14.58 -46.83
CA VAL A 117 -45.37 -15.05 -47.55
C VAL A 117 -45.77 -16.57 -47.48
N GLU A 118 -47.00 -17.01 -47.15
CA GLU A 118 -48.28 -16.34 -46.85
C GLU A 118 -49.26 -17.26 -46.07
N ALA A 119 -50.29 -16.65 -45.47
CA ALA A 119 -51.69 -17.10 -45.35
C ALA A 119 -52.12 -18.50 -44.76
N LYS A 120 -53.05 -18.39 -43.80
CA LYS A 120 -54.26 -19.24 -43.54
C LYS A 120 -54.19 -20.58 -42.77
N LEU A 121 -54.68 -20.47 -41.53
CA LEU A 121 -55.92 -21.12 -41.03
C LEU A 121 -55.90 -22.63 -40.65
N ASN A 122 -55.69 -22.88 -39.34
CA ASN A 122 -56.37 -23.84 -38.45
C ASN A 122 -57.53 -24.70 -39.05
N PRO A 123 -57.65 -26.01 -38.69
CA PRO A 123 -57.94 -26.36 -37.28
C PRO A 123 -57.46 -27.72 -36.70
N ALA A 124 -57.35 -27.75 -35.35
CA ALA A 124 -57.55 -28.87 -34.40
C ALA A 124 -56.74 -30.19 -34.53
N PRO A 125 -56.26 -30.74 -33.39
CA PRO A 125 -57.07 -31.75 -32.68
C PRO A 125 -57.16 -31.54 -31.14
N ALA A 126 -57.58 -32.58 -30.39
CA ALA A 126 -58.11 -32.55 -29.02
C ALA A 126 -57.09 -32.96 -27.91
N PRO A 127 -57.42 -32.81 -26.59
CA PRO A 127 -56.43 -32.81 -25.50
C PRO A 127 -56.33 -34.12 -24.67
N THR A 128 -55.28 -34.19 -23.84
CA THR A 128 -55.03 -35.21 -22.78
C THR A 128 -54.52 -34.54 -21.47
N PRO A 129 -54.55 -35.22 -20.30
CA PRO A 129 -54.94 -34.57 -19.03
C PRO A 129 -53.82 -33.99 -18.15
N THR A 130 -54.24 -33.20 -17.15
CA THR A 130 -53.39 -32.49 -16.17
C THR A 130 -53.03 -33.31 -14.92
N PRO A 131 -51.83 -33.12 -14.33
CA PRO A 131 -51.42 -33.73 -13.06
C PRO A 131 -52.06 -33.06 -11.82
N PRO A 132 -51.99 -33.68 -10.62
CA PRO A 132 -52.52 -33.13 -9.37
C PRO A 132 -51.74 -31.92 -8.82
N PRO A 133 -52.32 -31.12 -7.91
CA PRO A 133 -51.70 -29.91 -7.38
C PRO A 133 -50.52 -30.19 -6.42
N PRO A 134 -49.52 -29.28 -6.34
CA PRO A 134 -48.32 -29.44 -5.52
C PRO A 134 -48.57 -29.28 -4.02
N GLY A 135 -47.60 -29.72 -3.22
CA GLY A 135 -47.66 -29.71 -1.76
C GLY A 135 -47.64 -28.31 -1.15
N ILE A 136 -48.16 -28.20 0.08
CA ILE A 136 -48.11 -26.95 0.88
C ILE A 136 -46.65 -26.53 1.14
N LEU A 137 -45.74 -27.49 1.31
CA LEU A 137 -44.32 -27.22 1.54
C LEU A 137 -43.61 -26.65 0.30
N GLU A 138 -43.90 -27.18 -0.90
CA GLU A 138 -43.41 -26.64 -2.18
C GLU A 138 -43.98 -25.24 -2.44
N SER A 139 -45.27 -25.05 -2.13
CA SER A 139 -45.95 -23.76 -2.23
C SER A 139 -45.31 -22.69 -1.34
N LEU A 140 -44.88 -23.06 -0.12
CA LEU A 140 -44.13 -22.20 0.79
C LEU A 140 -42.69 -21.95 0.31
N ALA A 141 -41.98 -22.98 -0.15
CA ALA A 141 -40.62 -22.83 -0.68
C ALA A 141 -40.58 -21.89 -1.89
N MET A 142 -41.53 -22.04 -2.82
CA MET A 142 -41.67 -21.16 -3.99
C MET A 142 -42.06 -19.72 -3.60
N LEU A 143 -42.72 -19.52 -2.45
CA LEU A 143 -43.00 -18.20 -1.88
C LEU A 143 -41.75 -17.55 -1.28
N VAL A 144 -40.94 -18.32 -0.53
CA VAL A 144 -39.66 -17.86 0.04
C VAL A 144 -38.65 -17.52 -1.05
N ILE A 145 -38.52 -18.36 -2.08
CA ILE A 145 -37.66 -18.10 -3.24
C ILE A 145 -38.06 -16.78 -3.92
N LYS A 146 -39.37 -16.56 -4.15
CA LYS A 146 -39.86 -15.29 -4.72
C LYS A 146 -39.62 -14.09 -3.80
N ALA A 147 -39.68 -14.25 -2.49
CA ALA A 147 -39.36 -13.19 -1.53
C ALA A 147 -37.86 -12.83 -1.55
N VAL A 148 -36.97 -13.83 -1.61
CA VAL A 148 -35.51 -13.61 -1.71
C VAL A 148 -35.15 -12.97 -3.05
N VAL A 149 -35.69 -13.46 -4.18
CA VAL A 149 -35.49 -12.85 -5.51
C VAL A 149 -36.00 -11.41 -5.54
N PHE A 150 -37.11 -11.11 -4.87
CA PHE A 150 -37.61 -9.73 -4.73
C PHE A 150 -36.67 -8.86 -3.89
N GLN A 151 -36.15 -9.36 -2.75
CA GLN A 151 -35.19 -8.64 -1.92
C GLN A 151 -33.87 -8.36 -2.67
N VAL A 152 -33.33 -9.34 -3.41
CA VAL A 152 -32.13 -9.16 -4.25
C VAL A 152 -32.39 -8.17 -5.38
N SER A 153 -33.55 -8.25 -6.05
CA SER A 153 -33.95 -7.29 -7.10
C SER A 153 -34.12 -5.87 -6.56
N ALA A 154 -34.65 -5.72 -5.34
CA ALA A 154 -34.77 -4.44 -4.64
C ALA A 154 -33.38 -3.90 -4.22
N LEU A 155 -32.47 -4.76 -3.76
CA LEU A 155 -31.10 -4.38 -3.41
C LEU A 155 -30.32 -3.92 -4.64
N ILE A 156 -30.36 -4.67 -5.75
CA ILE A 156 -29.74 -4.30 -7.04
C ILE A 156 -30.36 -2.99 -7.57
N SER A 157 -31.68 -2.81 -7.46
CA SER A 157 -32.33 -1.55 -7.82
C SER A 157 -31.84 -0.39 -6.95
N CYS A 158 -31.69 -0.59 -5.64
CA CYS A 158 -31.21 0.42 -4.71
C CYS A 158 -29.73 0.80 -4.96
N LEU A 159 -28.87 -0.17 -5.27
CA LEU A 159 -27.45 0.05 -5.59
C LEU A 159 -27.23 0.68 -6.97
N THR A 160 -28.06 0.33 -7.97
CA THR A 160 -28.00 0.95 -9.30
C THR A 160 -28.74 2.28 -9.41
N PHE A 161 -29.66 2.59 -8.48
CA PHE A 161 -30.39 3.86 -8.42
C PHE A 161 -29.49 5.10 -8.37
N PRO A 162 -28.48 5.23 -7.48
CA PRO A 162 -27.61 6.41 -7.47
C PRO A 162 -26.76 6.55 -8.74
N ILE A 163 -26.34 5.43 -9.35
CA ILE A 163 -25.59 5.43 -10.61
C ILE A 163 -26.48 5.94 -11.76
N ARG A 164 -27.72 5.44 -11.84
CA ARG A 164 -28.73 5.92 -12.79
C ARG A 164 -29.09 7.38 -12.52
N LEU A 165 -29.25 7.80 -11.26
CA LEU A 165 -29.52 9.20 -10.90
C LEU A 165 -28.39 10.12 -11.37
N LEU A 166 -27.13 9.72 -11.22
CA LEU A 166 -25.96 10.44 -11.73
C LEU A 166 -25.97 10.53 -13.27
N GLN A 167 -26.30 9.43 -13.95
CA GLN A 167 -26.43 9.38 -15.41
C GLN A 167 -27.55 10.29 -15.93
N TRP A 168 -28.69 10.34 -15.23
CA TRP A 168 -29.81 11.23 -15.56
C TRP A 168 -29.48 12.70 -15.25
N TRP A 169 -28.69 12.99 -14.20
CA TRP A 169 -28.10 14.32 -13.95
C TRP A 169 -27.14 14.73 -15.08
N PHE A 170 -26.28 13.83 -15.54
CA PHE A 170 -25.36 14.10 -16.66
C PHE A 170 -26.12 14.40 -17.96
N LEU A 171 -27.20 13.67 -18.23
CA LEU A 171 -28.11 13.92 -19.35
C LEU A 171 -28.92 15.23 -19.19
N LEU A 172 -29.33 15.60 -17.98
CA LEU A 172 -30.00 16.88 -17.70
C LEU A 172 -29.11 18.09 -18.04
N VAL A 173 -27.80 17.96 -17.78
CA VAL A 173 -26.80 19.02 -18.04
C VAL A 173 -26.36 19.05 -19.52
N SER A 174 -26.44 17.94 -20.25
CA SER A 174 -25.94 17.82 -21.64
C SER A 174 -27.02 17.86 -22.74
N ASP A 175 -28.20 17.28 -22.54
CA ASP A 175 -29.36 17.40 -23.44
C ASP A 175 -30.69 17.41 -22.64
N PRO A 176 -31.10 18.57 -22.08
CA PRO A 176 -32.35 18.69 -21.35
C PRO A 176 -33.60 18.43 -22.23
N LEU A 177 -33.52 18.59 -23.56
CA LEU A 177 -34.65 18.36 -24.48
C LEU A 177 -34.75 16.89 -24.91
N GLY A 178 -33.64 16.16 -24.97
CA GLY A 178 -33.61 14.70 -25.06
C GLY A 178 -34.14 14.04 -23.79
N LEU A 179 -33.83 14.59 -22.61
CA LEU A 179 -34.33 14.10 -21.34
C LEU A 179 -35.87 14.13 -21.28
N VAL A 180 -36.50 15.26 -21.64
CA VAL A 180 -37.97 15.39 -21.69
C VAL A 180 -38.60 14.40 -22.68
N ARG A 181 -37.96 14.17 -23.84
CA ARG A 181 -38.44 13.19 -24.84
C ARG A 181 -38.33 11.75 -24.33
N ARG A 182 -37.21 11.36 -23.69
CA ARG A 182 -37.04 10.02 -23.10
C ARG A 182 -37.96 9.79 -21.89
N ALA A 183 -38.13 10.79 -21.03
CA ALA A 183 -39.05 10.72 -19.89
C ALA A 183 -40.51 10.53 -20.35
N ARG A 184 -40.93 11.20 -21.44
CA ARG A 184 -42.25 10.97 -22.06
C ARG A 184 -42.39 9.55 -22.62
N GLY A 185 -41.36 8.99 -23.25
CA GLY A 185 -41.36 7.61 -23.74
C GLY A 185 -41.52 6.61 -22.60
N TRP A 186 -40.66 6.69 -21.59
CA TRP A 186 -40.67 5.81 -20.43
C TRP A 186 -41.97 5.92 -19.61
N ALA A 187 -42.55 7.12 -19.50
CA ALA A 187 -43.84 7.31 -18.85
C ALA A 187 -45.01 6.63 -19.59
N LEU A 188 -44.99 6.59 -20.93
CA LEU A 188 -45.99 5.88 -21.73
C LEU A 188 -45.82 4.36 -21.63
N GLU A 189 -44.58 3.87 -21.65
CA GLU A 189 -44.20 2.47 -21.51
C GLU A 189 -44.60 1.90 -20.14
N VAL A 190 -44.24 2.61 -19.06
CA VAL A 190 -44.64 2.26 -17.68
C VAL A 190 -46.15 2.36 -17.48
N ALA A 191 -46.84 3.32 -18.10
CA ALA A 191 -48.31 3.40 -18.05
C ALA A 191 -48.98 2.20 -18.76
N GLY A 192 -48.45 1.76 -19.89
CA GLY A 192 -48.89 0.54 -20.57
C GLY A 192 -48.70 -0.72 -19.72
N HIS A 193 -47.52 -0.88 -19.11
CA HIS A 193 -47.24 -2.04 -18.26
C HIS A 193 -48.09 -2.03 -16.97
N ALA A 194 -48.31 -0.86 -16.37
CA ALA A 194 -49.16 -0.72 -15.18
C ALA A 194 -50.65 -1.01 -15.47
N THR A 195 -51.16 -0.56 -16.63
CA THR A 195 -52.56 -0.83 -17.02
C THR A 195 -52.79 -2.31 -17.33
N GLY A 196 -51.87 -2.97 -18.05
CA GLY A 196 -51.91 -4.42 -18.28
C GLY A 196 -51.87 -5.24 -16.99
N ALA A 197 -50.95 -4.92 -16.08
CA ALA A 197 -50.79 -5.63 -14.81
C ALA A 197 -51.99 -5.46 -13.85
N ALA A 198 -52.64 -4.29 -13.87
CA ALA A 198 -53.83 -4.03 -13.05
C ALA A 198 -55.07 -4.76 -13.57
N ALA A 199 -55.30 -4.76 -14.90
CA ALA A 199 -56.45 -5.42 -15.52
C ALA A 199 -56.45 -6.94 -15.30
N ALA A 200 -55.27 -7.58 -15.30
CA ALA A 200 -55.13 -9.03 -15.14
C ALA A 200 -55.32 -9.55 -13.70
N ARG A 201 -55.42 -8.68 -12.68
CA ARG A 201 -55.48 -9.09 -11.26
C ARG A 201 -56.70 -8.63 -10.47
N LEU A 202 -57.53 -7.73 -11.01
CA LEU A 202 -58.74 -7.24 -10.33
C LEU A 202 -59.98 -7.48 -11.20
N GLY A 203 -60.50 -8.70 -11.14
CA GLY A 203 -61.79 -9.03 -11.74
C GLY A 203 -62.96 -8.39 -10.99
N GLY A 204 -63.39 -7.21 -11.45
CA GLY A 204 -64.69 -6.62 -11.08
C GLY A 204 -64.69 -5.12 -10.79
N GLY A 205 -65.54 -4.38 -11.50
CA GLY A 205 -66.02 -3.05 -11.10
C GLY A 205 -65.22 -1.84 -11.60
N GLU A 206 -65.74 -1.15 -12.63
CA GLU A 206 -65.13 0.05 -13.23
C GLU A 206 -64.98 1.27 -12.29
N GLY A 207 -65.57 1.22 -11.08
CA GLY A 207 -65.43 2.25 -10.06
C GLY A 207 -64.13 2.12 -9.25
N VAL A 208 -63.79 0.89 -8.82
CA VAL A 208 -62.66 0.65 -7.90
C VAL A 208 -61.33 0.94 -8.58
N GLY A 209 -61.15 0.50 -9.83
CA GLY A 209 -59.94 0.79 -10.61
C GLY A 209 -59.68 2.30 -10.78
N ARG A 210 -60.72 3.11 -10.98
CA ARG A 210 -60.60 4.58 -11.07
C ARG A 210 -60.23 5.23 -9.73
N MET A 211 -60.72 4.67 -8.62
CA MET A 211 -60.35 5.13 -7.26
C MET A 211 -58.86 4.85 -6.97
N VAL A 212 -58.40 3.62 -7.26
CA VAL A 212 -57.00 3.18 -7.07
C VAL A 212 -56.05 3.96 -7.98
N ALA A 213 -56.40 4.18 -9.25
CA ALA A 213 -55.59 4.97 -10.18
C ALA A 213 -55.39 6.43 -9.71
N ARG A 214 -56.45 7.07 -9.17
CA ARG A 214 -56.35 8.43 -8.60
C ARG A 214 -55.46 8.48 -7.36
N LEU A 215 -55.56 7.49 -6.47
CA LEU A 215 -54.68 7.37 -5.30
C LEU A 215 -53.23 7.15 -5.70
N ALA A 216 -52.95 6.23 -6.64
CA ALA A 216 -51.61 5.97 -7.15
C ALA A 216 -50.98 7.22 -7.80
N TRP A 217 -51.76 7.99 -8.56
CA TRP A 217 -51.32 9.27 -9.12
C TRP A 217 -50.99 10.29 -8.03
N GLY A 218 -51.85 10.43 -7.00
CA GLY A 218 -51.58 11.27 -5.84
C GLY A 218 -50.31 10.89 -5.08
N SER A 219 -50.07 9.58 -4.88
CA SER A 219 -48.85 9.06 -4.27
C SER A 219 -47.60 9.36 -5.12
N LEU A 220 -47.67 9.26 -6.45
CA LEU A 220 -46.57 9.63 -7.35
C LEU A 220 -46.20 11.12 -7.25
N TRP A 221 -47.19 12.02 -7.18
CA TRP A 221 -46.93 13.45 -6.97
C TRP A 221 -46.37 13.75 -5.58
N ALA A 222 -46.84 13.05 -4.54
CA ALA A 222 -46.28 13.19 -3.19
C ALA A 222 -44.81 12.72 -3.12
N VAL A 223 -44.47 11.61 -3.79
CA VAL A 223 -43.08 11.12 -3.91
C VAL A 223 -42.22 12.11 -4.71
N TYR A 224 -42.72 12.66 -5.82
CA TYR A 224 -42.01 13.67 -6.60
C TYR A 224 -41.69 14.92 -5.77
N VAL A 225 -42.67 15.48 -5.07
CA VAL A 225 -42.47 16.66 -4.19
C VAL A 225 -41.48 16.34 -3.07
N CYS A 226 -41.54 15.14 -2.47
CA CYS A 226 -40.58 14.68 -1.47
C CYS A 226 -39.15 14.63 -2.03
N VAL A 227 -38.94 14.03 -3.21
CA VAL A 227 -37.62 13.97 -3.88
C VAL A 227 -37.07 15.36 -4.20
N VAL A 228 -37.91 16.29 -4.65
CA VAL A 228 -37.50 17.69 -4.91
C VAL A 228 -37.08 18.40 -3.62
N LEU A 229 -37.87 18.30 -2.54
CA LEU A 229 -37.54 18.89 -1.24
C LEU A 229 -36.26 18.29 -0.62
N CYS A 230 -36.08 16.97 -0.70
CA CYS A 230 -34.85 16.31 -0.28
C CYS A 230 -33.63 16.76 -1.10
N SER A 231 -33.80 16.94 -2.42
CA SER A 231 -32.72 17.42 -3.30
C SER A 231 -32.30 18.85 -2.94
N ILE A 232 -33.27 19.76 -2.71
CA ILE A 232 -33.02 21.13 -2.25
C ILE A 232 -32.31 21.12 -0.89
N LEU A 233 -32.73 20.26 0.04
CA LEU A 233 -32.12 20.12 1.36
C LEU A 233 -30.64 19.66 1.29
N VAL A 234 -30.34 18.66 0.45
CA VAL A 234 -28.95 18.18 0.24
C VAL A 234 -28.07 19.28 -0.36
N MET A 235 -28.56 19.97 -1.40
CA MET A 235 -27.82 21.09 -2.01
C MET A 235 -27.57 22.23 -1.02
N ALA A 236 -28.55 22.55 -0.17
CA ALA A 236 -28.41 23.58 0.86
C ALA A 236 -27.38 23.21 1.95
N PHE A 237 -27.32 21.94 2.36
CA PHE A 237 -26.28 21.44 3.28
C PHE A 237 -24.88 21.50 2.65
N LEU A 238 -24.75 21.13 1.37
CA LEU A 238 -23.47 21.20 0.65
C LEU A 238 -22.99 22.65 0.47
N GLY A 239 -23.88 23.57 0.08
CA GLY A 239 -23.58 25.01 -0.01
C GLY A 239 -23.23 25.62 1.35
N GLY A 240 -23.97 25.26 2.41
CA GLY A 240 -23.73 25.70 3.78
C GLY A 240 -22.36 25.25 4.30
N GLY A 241 -21.99 23.99 4.04
CA GLY A 241 -20.69 23.42 4.39
C GLY A 241 -19.54 24.09 3.65
N LEU A 242 -19.68 24.29 2.34
CA LEU A 242 -18.64 24.93 1.51
C LEU A 242 -18.43 26.41 1.87
N LEU A 243 -19.49 27.13 2.29
CA LEU A 243 -19.36 28.50 2.79
C LEU A 243 -18.62 28.53 4.13
N VAL A 244 -19.01 27.69 5.09
CA VAL A 244 -18.33 27.62 6.41
C VAL A 244 -16.87 27.22 6.26
N GLY A 245 -16.55 26.23 5.41
CA GLY A 245 -15.16 25.81 5.13
C GLY A 245 -14.29 26.87 4.45
N LYS A 246 -14.86 27.99 3.97
CA LYS A 246 -14.11 29.15 3.44
C LYS A 246 -14.07 30.36 4.38
N VAL A 247 -14.95 30.41 5.38
CA VAL A 247 -15.04 31.53 6.35
C VAL A 247 -14.41 31.18 7.69
N VAL A 248 -14.39 29.90 8.07
CA VAL A 248 -13.85 29.40 9.33
C VAL A 248 -12.46 28.81 9.08
N GLU A 249 -11.42 29.61 9.33
CA GLU A 249 -10.04 29.13 9.38
C GLU A 249 -9.82 28.20 10.59
N GLU A 250 -9.04 27.13 10.39
CA GLU A 250 -8.65 26.23 11.47
C GLU A 250 -7.47 26.80 12.29
N PRO A 251 -7.39 26.54 13.60
CA PRO A 251 -6.22 26.92 14.40
C PRO A 251 -4.98 26.13 13.95
N ILE A 252 -3.84 26.82 13.80
CA ILE A 252 -2.56 26.16 13.51
C ILE A 252 -2.18 25.29 14.73
N GLN A 253 -2.03 23.99 14.50
CA GLN A 253 -1.60 23.01 15.48
C GLN A 253 -0.40 22.24 14.91
N VAL A 254 0.75 22.36 15.56
CA VAL A 254 1.95 21.59 15.24
C VAL A 254 2.10 20.51 16.32
N THR A 255 2.29 19.26 15.94
CA THR A 255 2.47 18.13 16.87
C THR A 255 3.73 17.35 16.48
N GLU A 256 4.67 17.24 17.41
CA GLU A 256 6.01 16.69 17.19
C GLU A 256 6.36 15.64 18.27
N THR A 257 7.17 14.64 17.95
CA THR A 257 7.64 13.63 18.92
C THR A 257 8.85 14.14 19.71
N LEU A 258 8.90 13.88 21.01
CA LEU A 258 9.97 14.31 21.90
C LEU A 258 10.90 13.14 22.24
N ASN A 259 12.08 13.13 21.62
CA ASN A 259 13.16 12.21 21.97
C ASN A 259 14.09 12.90 22.98
N PHE A 260 14.18 12.35 24.19
CA PHE A 260 15.02 12.91 25.26
C PHE A 260 16.44 12.31 25.23
N ASP A 261 17.43 13.18 25.28
CA ASP A 261 18.84 12.83 25.46
C ASP A 261 19.13 12.54 26.95
N TYR A 262 19.26 11.26 27.29
CA TYR A 262 19.56 10.76 28.63
C TYR A 262 21.05 10.76 28.98
N THR A 263 21.96 11.22 28.11
CA THR A 263 23.39 11.36 28.45
C THR A 263 23.66 12.47 29.46
N LYS A 264 22.64 13.30 29.76
CA LYS A 264 22.69 14.46 30.66
C LYS A 264 21.90 14.17 31.93
N PRO A 265 22.35 14.65 33.12
CA PRO A 265 21.68 14.41 34.41
C PRO A 265 20.28 15.04 34.50
N SER A 266 19.93 15.97 33.60
CA SER A 266 18.55 16.42 33.35
C SER A 266 18.29 16.24 31.85
N PRO A 267 17.55 15.20 31.42
CA PRO A 267 17.40 14.86 30.00
C PRO A 267 16.74 15.95 29.18
N VAL A 268 17.17 16.09 27.93
CA VAL A 268 16.80 17.21 27.04
C VAL A 268 16.27 16.71 25.70
N ALA A 269 15.10 17.20 25.29
CA ALA A 269 14.57 17.05 23.94
C ALA A 269 14.56 18.43 23.23
N PHE A 270 14.94 18.49 21.95
CA PHE A 270 14.90 19.71 21.15
C PHE A 270 14.01 19.50 19.91
N VAL A 271 13.12 20.46 19.67
CA VAL A 271 12.19 20.48 18.52
C VAL A 271 12.41 21.78 17.73
N PRO A 272 12.84 21.72 16.45
CA PRO A 272 12.93 22.91 15.61
C PRO A 272 11.52 23.40 15.24
N VAL A 273 11.27 24.70 15.37
CA VAL A 273 9.97 25.30 15.02
C VAL A 273 10.09 25.93 13.64
N GLN A 274 9.38 25.36 12.65
CA GLN A 274 9.25 26.00 11.34
C GLN A 274 8.35 27.23 11.46
N ARG A 275 8.69 28.30 10.72
CA ARG A 275 8.16 29.66 10.88
C ARG A 275 6.72 29.81 10.34
N LEU A 276 5.75 29.17 10.99
CA LEU A 276 4.33 29.18 10.64
C LEU A 276 3.50 30.20 11.43
N VAL A 277 3.99 30.73 12.56
CA VAL A 277 3.21 31.62 13.44
C VAL A 277 3.50 33.10 13.11
N PRO A 278 2.46 33.96 13.07
CA PRO A 278 2.63 35.41 12.98
C PRO A 278 3.15 36.04 14.29
N PRO A 279 4.10 37.00 14.22
CA PRO A 279 4.65 37.65 15.41
C PRO A 279 3.58 38.37 16.23
N ASN A 280 3.79 38.44 17.54
CA ASN A 280 2.85 38.99 18.54
C ASN A 280 1.54 38.17 18.71
N GLN A 281 1.46 36.95 18.16
CA GLN A 281 0.38 36.01 18.47
C GLN A 281 0.67 35.25 19.78
N ARG A 282 -0.40 34.84 20.49
CA ARG A 282 -0.31 33.97 21.68
C ARG A 282 -0.22 32.50 21.27
N MET A 283 0.59 31.73 22.00
CA MET A 283 0.73 30.29 21.84
C MET A 283 0.39 29.56 23.15
N GLN A 284 -0.19 28.37 23.03
CA GLN A 284 -0.34 27.40 24.11
C GLN A 284 0.51 26.18 23.75
N LEU A 285 1.34 25.73 24.70
CA LEU A 285 2.17 24.54 24.55
C LEU A 285 1.60 23.42 25.43
N GLU A 286 1.35 22.25 24.86
CA GLU A 286 0.97 21.05 25.58
C GLU A 286 2.05 19.99 25.44
N VAL A 287 2.72 19.64 26.54
CA VAL A 287 3.63 18.48 26.57
C VAL A 287 2.83 17.27 27.03
N PHE A 288 2.88 16.19 26.27
CA PHE A 288 2.33 14.88 26.61
C PHE A 288 3.48 13.95 26.99
N LEU A 289 3.37 13.32 28.15
CA LEU A 289 4.29 12.29 28.60
C LEU A 289 3.47 11.02 28.86
N THR A 290 3.87 9.89 28.28
CA THR A 290 3.29 8.58 28.54
C THR A 290 4.25 7.81 29.42
N LEU A 291 3.84 7.47 30.64
CA LEU A 291 4.67 6.83 31.65
C LEU A 291 4.09 5.46 32.02
N PRO A 292 4.91 4.44 32.33
CA PRO A 292 4.42 3.28 33.07
C PRO A 292 3.91 3.71 34.46
N GLU A 293 2.91 3.01 34.98
CA GLU A 293 2.49 3.10 36.39
C GLU A 293 3.46 2.34 37.32
N SER A 294 4.77 2.46 37.06
CA SER A 294 5.81 1.73 37.76
C SER A 294 5.95 2.17 39.21
N ASP A 295 6.39 1.25 40.07
CA ASP A 295 6.62 1.54 41.49
C ASP A 295 7.80 2.52 41.67
N TYR A 296 8.69 2.65 40.68
CA TYR A 296 9.70 3.71 40.60
C TYR A 296 9.06 5.09 40.38
N ASN A 297 8.30 5.27 39.29
CA ASN A 297 7.62 6.55 39.00
C ASN A 297 6.64 6.97 40.10
N ARG A 298 6.04 5.99 40.79
CA ARG A 298 5.16 6.21 41.94
C ARG A 298 5.92 6.74 43.16
N ARG A 299 7.13 6.23 43.43
CA ARG A 299 8.01 6.69 44.52
C ARG A 299 8.71 8.02 44.20
N LEU A 300 8.94 8.32 42.92
CA LEU A 300 9.51 9.58 42.45
C LEU A 300 8.65 10.80 42.83
N GLY A 301 7.32 10.64 42.86
CA GLY A 301 6.40 11.67 43.30
C GLY A 301 6.26 12.83 42.30
N VAL A 302 6.57 14.06 42.75
CA VAL A 302 6.48 15.26 41.90
C VAL A 302 7.80 15.51 41.17
N PHE A 303 7.79 15.40 39.85
CA PHE A 303 8.90 15.81 38.99
C PHE A 303 8.55 17.08 38.20
N GLN A 304 9.56 17.81 37.73
CA GLN A 304 9.38 19.11 37.08
C GLN A 304 9.81 19.06 35.62
N VAL A 305 9.00 19.68 34.74
CA VAL A 305 9.23 19.72 33.29
C VAL A 305 9.31 21.16 32.84
N ARG A 306 10.45 21.54 32.26
CA ARG A 306 10.72 22.88 31.74
C ARG A 306 10.61 22.88 30.21
N ALA A 307 10.09 23.96 29.65
CA ALA A 307 10.17 24.29 28.23
C ALA A 307 10.88 25.63 28.06
N GLU A 308 11.90 25.67 27.20
CA GLU A 308 12.66 26.87 26.83
C GLU A 308 12.45 27.17 25.35
N PHE A 309 12.08 28.40 25.04
CA PHE A 309 11.84 28.88 23.68
C PHE A 309 13.10 29.58 23.19
N LEU A 310 13.60 29.16 22.03
CA LEU A 310 14.95 29.51 21.55
C LEU A 310 14.89 30.38 20.30
N SER A 311 15.73 31.43 20.29
CA SER A 311 15.99 32.28 19.12
C SER A 311 16.88 31.55 18.10
N ALA A 312 17.09 32.16 16.93
CA ALA A 312 17.94 31.60 15.87
C ALA A 312 19.37 31.30 16.36
N ASP A 313 19.91 32.15 17.23
CA ASP A 313 21.25 32.01 17.80
C ASP A 313 21.33 31.07 19.02
N GLY A 314 20.30 30.23 19.24
CA GLY A 314 20.22 29.29 20.37
C GLY A 314 19.99 29.93 21.76
N LYS A 315 19.87 31.26 21.83
CA LYS A 315 19.57 32.03 23.04
C LYS A 315 18.14 31.78 23.52
N VAL A 316 17.96 31.64 24.83
CA VAL A 316 16.62 31.52 25.46
C VAL A 316 15.88 32.86 25.40
N ILE A 317 14.73 32.88 24.74
CA ILE A 317 13.78 34.00 24.68
C ILE A 317 12.83 33.97 25.89
N SER A 318 12.35 32.77 26.23
CA SER A 318 11.37 32.56 27.31
C SER A 318 11.49 31.17 27.90
N THR A 319 11.07 31.02 29.16
CA THR A 319 11.06 29.74 29.88
C THR A 319 9.71 29.57 30.57
N SER A 320 9.12 28.39 30.45
CA SER A 320 8.00 27.94 31.27
C SER A 320 8.38 26.65 32.00
N SER A 321 7.86 26.43 33.19
CA SER A 321 8.07 25.20 33.96
C SER A 321 6.78 24.77 34.61
N GLN A 322 6.54 23.46 34.72
CA GLN A 322 5.36 22.87 35.34
C GLN A 322 5.77 21.67 36.21
N PRO A 323 5.36 21.62 37.49
CA PRO A 323 5.47 20.42 38.30
C PRO A 323 4.34 19.44 37.93
N CYS A 324 4.62 18.15 38.00
CA CYS A 324 3.64 17.10 37.72
C CYS A 324 3.93 15.79 38.46
N MET A 325 2.91 14.94 38.58
CA MET A 325 2.92 13.69 39.32
C MET A 325 2.06 12.67 38.57
N LEU A 326 2.37 11.37 38.68
CA LEU A 326 1.41 10.31 38.35
C LEU A 326 0.12 10.45 39.19
N LYS A 327 -1.01 9.98 38.65
CA LYS A 327 -2.26 9.89 39.41
C LYS A 327 -2.18 8.69 40.35
N PHE A 328 -2.07 8.94 41.65
CA PHE A 328 -2.05 7.89 42.64
C PHE A 328 -3.34 7.04 42.60
N LYS A 329 -3.21 5.76 42.27
CA LYS A 329 -4.23 4.73 42.51
C LYS A 329 -3.96 4.04 43.86
N SER A 330 -5.03 3.67 44.56
CA SER A 330 -4.93 2.77 45.71
C SER A 330 -4.60 1.35 45.24
N ALA A 331 -3.96 0.54 46.09
CA ALA A 331 -3.60 -0.84 45.74
C ALA A 331 -4.83 -1.68 45.35
N HIS A 332 -5.97 -1.46 45.99
CA HIS A 332 -7.23 -2.14 45.66
C HIS A 332 -7.80 -1.71 44.29
N MET A 333 -7.74 -0.41 43.95
CA MET A 333 -8.18 0.07 42.63
C MET A 333 -7.28 -0.46 41.51
N HIS A 334 -5.96 -0.47 41.73
CA HIS A 334 -5.00 -1.04 40.77
C HIS A 334 -5.28 -2.52 40.57
N PHE A 335 -5.38 -3.32 41.63
CA PHE A 335 -5.68 -4.76 41.53
C PHE A 335 -6.97 -5.05 40.74
N ILE A 336 -8.04 -4.27 40.97
CA ILE A 336 -9.30 -4.42 40.23
C ILE A 336 -9.14 -4.04 38.75
N GLU A 337 -8.41 -2.97 38.44
CA GLU A 337 -8.16 -2.54 37.05
C GLU A 337 -7.27 -3.52 36.28
N THR A 338 -6.17 -4.00 36.89
CA THR A 338 -5.29 -5.04 36.33
C THR A 338 -6.03 -6.37 36.16
N PHE A 339 -6.87 -6.78 37.12
CA PHE A 339 -7.70 -7.99 37.00
C PHE A 339 -8.69 -7.88 35.83
N LEU A 340 -9.42 -6.76 35.72
CA LEU A 340 -10.38 -6.53 34.64
C LEU A 340 -9.72 -6.40 33.25
N ARG A 341 -8.45 -5.99 33.17
CA ARG A 341 -7.66 -5.96 31.93
C ARG A 341 -6.77 -7.17 31.71
N SER A 342 -6.73 -8.14 32.61
CA SER A 342 -5.78 -9.27 32.61
C SER A 342 -5.64 -9.96 31.24
N VAL A 343 -6.77 -10.29 30.60
CA VAL A 343 -6.80 -10.90 29.26
C VAL A 343 -6.15 -10.00 28.21
N SER A 344 -6.43 -8.69 28.23
CA SER A 344 -5.89 -7.71 27.27
C SER A 344 -4.43 -7.34 27.53
N LEU A 345 -3.96 -7.46 28.78
CA LEU A 345 -2.56 -7.29 29.15
C LEU A 345 -1.74 -8.51 28.71
N LEU A 346 -2.21 -9.73 29.00
CA LEU A 346 -1.55 -10.99 28.63
C LEU A 346 -1.47 -11.21 27.11
N SER A 347 -2.38 -10.61 26.34
CA SER A 347 -2.41 -10.68 24.87
C SER A 347 -1.75 -9.46 24.19
N GLY A 348 -1.11 -8.55 24.94
CA GLY A 348 -0.40 -7.39 24.40
C GLY A 348 -1.29 -6.26 23.83
N TYR A 349 -2.62 -6.44 23.78
CA TYR A 349 -3.57 -5.41 23.32
C TYR A 349 -3.72 -4.21 24.28
N SER A 350 -3.12 -4.25 25.46
CA SER A 350 -3.15 -3.16 26.45
C SER A 350 -1.85 -3.10 27.25
N SER A 351 -1.52 -1.92 27.80
CA SER A 351 -0.35 -1.70 28.66
C SER A 351 -0.73 -0.88 29.89
N GLU A 352 -0.03 -1.11 31.01
CA GLU A 352 -0.30 -0.44 32.28
C GLU A 352 0.42 0.91 32.37
N SER A 353 -0.06 1.85 31.54
CA SER A 353 0.56 3.16 31.33
C SER A 353 -0.43 4.32 31.44
N GLN A 354 0.07 5.48 31.89
CA GLN A 354 -0.70 6.70 32.10
C GLN A 354 -0.13 7.86 31.28
N VAL A 355 -1.00 8.58 30.57
CA VAL A 355 -0.64 9.85 29.92
C VAL A 355 -0.81 11.01 30.90
N ILE A 356 0.24 11.81 31.07
CA ILE A 356 0.23 13.14 31.71
C ILE A 356 0.22 14.20 30.59
N ARG A 357 -0.58 15.25 30.78
CA ARG A 357 -0.70 16.39 29.84
C ARG A 357 -0.42 17.70 30.58
N LEU A 358 0.67 18.37 30.21
CA LEU A 358 1.17 19.60 30.83
C LEU A 358 0.82 20.78 29.93
N LYS A 359 -0.07 21.68 30.37
CA LYS A 359 -0.51 22.84 29.58
C LYS A 359 0.23 24.11 30.02
N MET A 360 1.23 24.53 29.27
CA MET A 360 1.94 25.79 29.46
C MET A 360 1.26 26.89 28.63
N ARG A 361 0.89 28.00 29.30
CA ARG A 361 0.10 29.10 28.73
C ARG A 361 0.81 30.44 28.91
N GLY A 362 0.44 31.41 28.09
CA GLY A 362 0.90 32.79 28.21
C GLY A 362 2.17 33.12 27.42
N ILE A 363 2.64 32.20 26.57
CA ILE A 363 3.74 32.49 25.65
C ILE A 363 3.22 33.40 24.54
N THR A 364 3.82 34.57 24.38
CA THR A 364 3.60 35.49 23.25
C THR A 364 4.82 35.46 22.34
N GLU A 365 4.63 35.34 21.02
CA GLU A 365 5.75 35.43 20.09
C GLU A 365 6.34 36.85 20.10
N ALA A 366 7.63 36.95 20.38
CA ALA A 366 8.35 38.23 20.41
C ALA A 366 8.62 38.75 18.99
N SER A 367 9.33 39.89 18.89
CA SER A 367 9.87 40.38 17.62
C SER A 367 10.97 39.47 17.06
N GLU A 368 11.70 38.76 17.92
CA GLU A 368 12.54 37.62 17.55
C GLU A 368 11.65 36.37 17.44
N PRO A 369 11.64 35.66 16.28
CA PRO A 369 10.84 34.46 16.10
C PRO A 369 11.40 33.28 16.91
N VAL A 370 10.52 32.41 17.38
CA VAL A 370 10.95 31.14 18.00
C VAL A 370 11.39 30.18 16.90
N MET A 371 12.66 29.79 16.92
CA MET A 371 13.24 28.84 15.96
C MET A 371 13.36 27.41 16.52
N GLY A 372 13.23 27.24 17.84
CA GLY A 372 13.19 25.93 18.47
C GLY A 372 12.61 25.95 19.88
N ILE A 373 12.14 24.79 20.34
CA ILE A 373 11.66 24.56 21.70
C ILE A 373 12.50 23.43 22.32
N ARG A 374 13.08 23.70 23.49
CA ARG A 374 13.87 22.75 24.28
C ARG A 374 13.07 22.33 25.51
N ILE A 375 12.70 21.05 25.58
CA ILE A 375 12.03 20.45 26.74
C ILE A 375 13.09 19.78 27.62
N ILE A 376 13.03 20.01 28.93
CA ILE A 376 13.98 19.48 29.92
C ILE A 376 13.21 18.80 31.04
N LEU A 377 13.57 17.56 31.35
CA LEU A 377 13.14 16.87 32.57
C LEU A 377 14.11 17.27 33.69
N GLU A 378 13.64 18.08 34.65
CA GLU A 378 14.50 18.54 35.76
C GLU A 378 14.68 17.44 36.80
N GLN A 379 15.93 17.11 37.09
CA GLN A 379 16.30 16.19 38.16
C GLN A 379 16.00 16.78 39.53
N ARG A 380 15.41 16.01 40.45
CA ARG A 380 15.25 16.44 41.85
C ARG A 380 16.58 16.35 42.60
N ALA A 381 16.99 17.46 43.24
CA ALA A 381 18.25 17.57 43.99
C ALA A 381 18.39 16.66 45.23
N GLU A 382 17.35 15.89 45.59
CA GLU A 382 17.37 14.86 46.63
C GLU A 382 18.00 13.53 46.15
N PHE A 383 18.28 13.38 44.85
CA PHE A 383 18.83 12.16 44.25
C PHE A 383 20.23 12.39 43.64
N SER A 384 21.07 11.36 43.69
CA SER A 384 22.39 11.34 43.03
C SER A 384 22.27 11.63 41.52
N PRO A 385 23.25 12.31 40.88
CA PRO A 385 23.21 12.64 39.45
C PRO A 385 22.78 11.46 38.55
N GLY A 386 21.76 11.69 37.71
CA GLY A 386 21.16 10.66 36.85
C GLY A 386 20.04 9.82 37.48
N ALA A 387 19.79 9.93 38.79
CA ALA A 387 18.62 9.36 39.46
C ALA A 387 17.58 10.44 39.78
N GLY A 388 16.31 10.08 39.92
CA GLY A 388 15.23 11.05 40.17
C GLY A 388 14.68 11.69 38.90
N ILE A 389 14.65 10.93 37.80
CA ILE A 389 14.15 11.28 36.47
C ILE A 389 13.00 10.30 36.14
N PRO A 390 11.84 10.73 35.61
CA PRO A 390 10.74 9.82 35.31
C PRO A 390 11.07 8.85 34.16
N GLU A 391 10.66 7.58 34.32
CA GLU A 391 10.59 6.60 33.23
C GLU A 391 9.43 6.99 32.30
N ILE A 392 9.69 7.07 30.99
CA ILE A 392 8.67 7.38 29.98
C ILE A 392 8.74 6.37 28.83
N TYR A 393 7.59 6.00 28.28
CA TYR A 393 7.49 5.17 27.08
C TYR A 393 7.43 6.00 25.79
N ALA A 394 6.80 7.17 25.85
CA ALA A 394 6.68 8.08 24.72
C ALA A 394 6.43 9.50 25.21
N ALA A 395 6.86 10.49 24.44
CA ALA A 395 6.56 11.89 24.68
C ALA A 395 6.27 12.63 23.38
N SER A 396 5.39 13.62 23.44
CA SER A 396 5.09 14.49 22.30
C SER A 396 4.78 15.92 22.73
N LEU A 397 5.09 16.84 21.83
CA LEU A 397 4.89 18.27 21.96
C LEU A 397 3.74 18.69 21.07
N LYS A 398 2.80 19.48 21.59
CA LYS A 398 1.77 20.13 20.78
C LYS A 398 1.81 21.64 20.98
N LEU A 399 2.05 22.37 19.90
CA LEU A 399 2.02 23.83 19.85
C LEU A 399 0.72 24.27 19.17
N GLU A 400 -0.15 24.97 19.90
CA GLU A 400 -1.40 25.53 19.38
C GLU A 400 -1.33 27.06 19.36
N ALA A 401 -1.55 27.68 18.19
CA ALA A 401 -1.63 29.13 18.07
C ALA A 401 -3.04 29.64 18.44
N GLU A 402 -3.15 30.55 19.41
CA GLU A 402 -4.43 31.11 19.84
C GLU A 402 -5.02 32.02 18.74
N LEU A 403 -6.17 31.65 18.18
CA LEU A 403 -6.87 32.46 17.17
C LEU A 403 -7.26 33.86 17.71
N PRO A 404 -7.15 34.94 16.90
CA PRO A 404 -7.68 36.26 17.23
C PRO A 404 -9.16 36.21 17.62
N LEU A 405 -9.62 37.11 18.51
CA LEU A 405 -10.97 37.08 19.10
C LEU A 405 -12.10 36.82 18.09
N LEU A 406 -12.10 37.54 16.96
CA LEU A 406 -13.15 37.41 15.94
C LEU A 406 -13.11 36.03 15.24
N LYS A 407 -11.92 35.52 14.89
CA LYS A 407 -11.75 34.16 14.34
C LYS A 407 -12.11 33.08 15.37
N ARG A 408 -11.81 33.30 16.65
CA ARG A 408 -12.17 32.40 17.76
C ARG A 408 -13.69 32.32 17.99
N ILE A 409 -14.40 33.44 17.83
CA ILE A 409 -15.88 33.47 17.86
C ILE A 409 -16.45 32.67 16.68
N LEU A 410 -15.98 32.92 15.46
CA LEU A 410 -16.40 32.17 14.26
C LEU A 410 -16.13 30.65 14.40
N TRP A 411 -14.97 30.27 14.93
CA TRP A 411 -14.62 28.87 15.20
C TRP A 411 -15.56 28.22 16.21
N ASN A 412 -15.77 28.85 17.38
CA ASN A 412 -16.67 28.31 18.41
C ASN A 412 -18.13 28.22 17.92
N TRP A 413 -18.55 29.11 17.02
CA TRP A 413 -19.90 29.16 16.46
C TRP A 413 -20.01 28.41 15.12
N ARG A 414 -18.99 27.66 14.67
CA ARG A 414 -18.96 27.04 13.33
C ARG A 414 -20.17 26.16 13.01
N TRP A 415 -20.68 25.41 14.00
CA TRP A 415 -21.90 24.61 13.84
C TRP A 415 -23.16 25.48 13.74
N THR A 416 -23.26 26.53 14.54
CA THR A 416 -24.34 27.54 14.45
C THR A 416 -24.32 28.22 13.08
N LEU A 417 -23.16 28.65 12.61
CA LEU A 417 -22.97 29.25 11.29
C LEU A 417 -23.33 28.27 10.17
N PHE A 418 -22.97 26.98 10.30
CA PHE A 418 -23.36 25.94 9.34
C PHE A 418 -24.88 25.75 9.27
N VAL A 419 -25.58 25.69 10.40
CA VAL A 419 -27.04 25.56 10.44
C VAL A 419 -27.72 26.79 9.84
N TRP A 420 -27.34 28.01 10.24
CA TRP A 420 -27.94 29.24 9.70
C TRP A 420 -27.61 29.47 8.22
N SER A 421 -26.41 29.12 7.79
CA SER A 421 -26.00 29.16 6.37
C SER A 421 -26.82 28.17 5.53
N SER A 422 -26.90 26.90 5.96
CA SER A 422 -27.66 25.86 5.27
C SER A 422 -29.17 26.19 5.23
N MET A 423 -29.73 26.74 6.31
CA MET A 423 -31.11 27.21 6.33
C MET A 423 -31.33 28.41 5.39
N GLY A 424 -30.35 29.33 5.30
CA GLY A 424 -30.38 30.44 4.33
C GLY A 424 -30.38 29.97 2.89
N PHE A 425 -29.50 29.03 2.53
CA PHE A 425 -29.49 28.38 1.22
C PHE A 425 -30.81 27.63 0.95
N PHE A 426 -31.32 26.86 1.92
CA PHE A 426 -32.58 26.12 1.76
C PHE A 426 -33.77 27.05 1.44
N VAL A 427 -33.90 28.17 2.16
CA VAL A 427 -34.97 29.16 1.90
C VAL A 427 -34.76 29.85 0.55
N PHE A 428 -33.52 30.16 0.17
CA PHE A 428 -33.21 30.77 -1.12
C PHE A 428 -33.54 29.85 -2.32
N GLU A 429 -33.08 28.60 -2.27
CA GLU A 429 -33.36 27.58 -3.30
C GLU A 429 -34.86 27.23 -3.36
N LEU A 430 -35.55 27.16 -2.22
CA LEU A 430 -37.01 26.94 -2.17
C LEU A 430 -37.77 28.12 -2.81
N LEU A 431 -37.35 29.37 -2.56
CA LEU A 431 -37.94 30.55 -3.20
C LEU A 431 -37.66 30.56 -4.71
N LEU A 432 -36.46 30.18 -5.16
CA LEU A 432 -36.16 30.03 -6.58
C LEU A 432 -37.01 28.93 -7.23
N ALA A 433 -37.18 27.77 -6.58
CA ALA A 433 -38.03 26.69 -7.08
C ALA A 433 -39.50 27.13 -7.23
N LEU A 434 -40.03 27.90 -6.27
CA LEU A 434 -41.38 28.47 -6.31
C LEU A 434 -41.54 29.56 -7.40
N ILE A 435 -40.53 30.41 -7.60
CA ILE A 435 -40.53 31.47 -8.61
C ILE A 435 -40.38 30.89 -10.03
N CYS A 436 -39.62 29.81 -10.20
CA CYS A 436 -39.43 29.11 -11.47
C CYS A 436 -40.54 28.09 -11.79
N TYR A 437 -41.41 27.74 -10.85
CA TYR A 437 -42.52 26.81 -11.04
C TYR A 437 -43.40 27.11 -12.28
N PRO A 438 -43.78 28.38 -12.58
CA PRO A 438 -44.55 28.70 -13.79
C PRO A 438 -43.76 28.52 -15.11
N VAL A 439 -42.43 28.51 -15.05
CA VAL A 439 -41.55 28.37 -16.22
C VAL A 439 -41.36 26.90 -16.60
N TYR A 440 -41.30 26.00 -15.62
CA TYR A 440 -41.21 24.55 -15.84
C TYR A 440 -42.53 23.90 -16.24
N PHE A 441 -43.68 24.54 -16.00
CA PHE A 441 -45.01 24.02 -16.35
C PHE A 441 -45.88 25.04 -17.11
N PRO A 442 -45.65 25.28 -18.42
CA PRO A 442 -46.37 26.29 -19.23
C PRO A 442 -47.85 25.97 -19.55
N GLY A 443 -48.56 25.18 -18.73
CA GLY A 443 -49.89 24.65 -19.07
C GLY A 443 -50.75 24.15 -17.90
N VAL A 444 -50.44 24.49 -16.65
CA VAL A 444 -51.26 24.07 -15.48
C VAL A 444 -52.35 25.10 -15.17
N ASP A 445 -53.21 25.37 -16.15
CA ASP A 445 -54.53 25.99 -15.94
C ASP A 445 -55.56 24.97 -15.38
N ILE A 446 -55.11 23.73 -15.16
CA ILE A 446 -55.89 22.57 -14.71
C ILE A 446 -56.51 22.82 -13.33
N MET A 447 -55.91 23.61 -12.45
CA MET A 447 -56.51 23.89 -11.13
C MET A 447 -57.74 24.82 -11.24
N LEU A 448 -57.77 25.73 -12.23
CA LEU A 448 -58.94 26.55 -12.55
C LEU A 448 -60.01 25.76 -13.33
N GLN A 449 -59.60 24.80 -14.16
CA GLN A 449 -60.54 23.92 -14.87
C GLN A 449 -61.17 22.86 -13.94
N LEU A 450 -60.42 22.31 -12.99
CA LEU A 450 -60.96 21.40 -11.96
C LEU A 450 -61.99 22.10 -11.07
N LEU A 451 -61.75 23.36 -10.68
CA LEU A 451 -62.70 24.19 -9.94
C LEU A 451 -63.98 24.52 -10.72
N ARG A 452 -63.98 24.40 -12.05
CA ARG A 452 -65.21 24.47 -12.88
C ARG A 452 -65.89 23.11 -13.00
N LEU A 453 -65.13 22.03 -13.14
CA LEU A 453 -65.68 20.66 -13.22
C LEU A 453 -66.34 20.18 -11.93
N THR A 454 -66.05 20.81 -10.78
CA THR A 454 -66.78 20.59 -9.51
C THR A 454 -68.14 21.30 -9.44
N HIS A 455 -68.59 22.00 -10.49
CA HIS A 455 -69.84 22.79 -10.48
C HIS A 455 -71.05 22.05 -11.11
N ASP A 456 -70.84 20.97 -11.87
CA ASP A 456 -71.90 20.33 -12.70
C ASP A 456 -72.58 19.09 -12.09
N PHE A 457 -72.14 18.60 -10.92
CA PHE A 457 -72.80 17.52 -10.18
C PHE A 457 -72.84 17.86 -8.69
N GLY A 458 -73.97 18.41 -8.23
CA GLY A 458 -74.12 18.93 -6.88
C GLY A 458 -74.77 17.97 -5.88
N ASP A 459 -74.54 18.24 -4.60
CA ASP A 459 -75.63 18.34 -3.63
C ASP A 459 -75.36 19.57 -2.72
N GLN A 460 -76.40 20.36 -2.46
CA GLN A 460 -76.31 21.77 -2.06
C GLN A 460 -76.47 21.95 -0.53
N THR A 461 -75.83 21.10 0.28
CA THR A 461 -75.98 21.14 1.75
C THR A 461 -74.68 21.00 2.57
N THR A 462 -73.58 20.50 2.01
CA THR A 462 -72.33 20.24 2.76
C THR A 462 -71.28 21.37 2.64
N VAL A 463 -71.43 22.28 1.67
CA VAL A 463 -70.39 23.28 1.33
C VAL A 463 -70.44 24.51 2.25
N ASP A 464 -71.63 24.96 2.65
CA ASP A 464 -71.80 26.21 3.41
C ASP A 464 -71.22 26.13 4.84
N ILE A 465 -71.10 24.93 5.42
CA ILE A 465 -70.51 24.73 6.74
C ILE A 465 -68.99 24.94 6.70
N LEU A 466 -68.29 24.42 5.68
CA LEU A 466 -66.84 24.65 5.53
C LEU A 466 -66.50 26.09 5.11
N TRP A 467 -67.40 26.79 4.43
CA TRP A 467 -67.15 28.18 4.02
C TRP A 467 -67.17 29.18 5.18
N LEU A 468 -67.88 28.86 6.28
CA LEU A 468 -67.96 29.72 7.46
C LEU A 468 -66.69 29.70 8.32
N GLU A 469 -66.12 28.53 8.63
CA GLU A 469 -64.92 28.45 9.48
C GLU A 469 -63.68 29.10 8.83
N VAL A 470 -63.53 28.97 7.51
CA VAL A 470 -62.40 29.57 6.77
C VAL A 470 -62.48 31.10 6.75
N GLN A 471 -63.69 31.69 6.69
CA GLN A 471 -63.82 33.16 6.79
C GLN A 471 -63.54 33.70 8.20
N VAL A 472 -63.83 32.94 9.26
CA VAL A 472 -63.54 33.35 10.64
C VAL A 472 -62.04 33.39 10.91
N TRP A 473 -61.26 32.44 10.37
CA TRP A 473 -59.80 32.43 10.54
C TRP A 473 -59.08 33.57 9.80
N ALA A 474 -59.66 34.08 8.71
CA ALA A 474 -59.03 35.07 7.83
C ALA A 474 -59.18 36.55 8.27
N ARG A 475 -59.87 36.85 9.38
CA ARG A 475 -60.02 38.23 9.92
C ARG A 475 -59.78 38.29 11.43
N GLY A 476 -58.51 38.17 11.85
CA GLY A 476 -58.16 37.98 13.26
C GLY A 476 -56.90 38.69 13.78
N ASN A 477 -56.51 39.87 13.26
CA ASN A 477 -55.53 40.73 13.95
C ASN A 477 -55.60 42.20 13.52
N GLY A 478 -56.28 43.02 14.32
CA GLY A 478 -56.31 44.48 14.25
C GLY A 478 -56.73 45.04 15.62
N HIS A 479 -56.04 46.07 16.13
CA HIS A 479 -56.18 46.51 17.53
C HIS A 479 -57.55 47.14 17.86
N GLY A 480 -58.08 46.89 19.07
CA GLY A 480 -59.26 47.60 19.60
C GLY A 480 -59.75 47.16 20.99
N ASN A 481 -59.12 47.68 22.05
CA ASN A 481 -59.64 48.00 23.40
C ASN A 481 -61.05 47.56 23.91
N ILE A 482 -61.12 47.31 25.24
CA ILE A 482 -62.24 47.49 26.22
C ILE A 482 -62.95 46.23 26.83
N ALA A 483 -62.83 46.13 28.18
CA ALA A 483 -63.76 45.65 29.23
C ALA A 483 -64.19 44.17 29.47
N SER A 484 -63.94 43.75 30.72
CA SER A 484 -64.90 43.19 31.72
C SER A 484 -65.25 41.68 31.81
N SER A 485 -65.14 41.18 33.07
CA SER A 485 -65.99 40.23 33.82
C SER A 485 -66.31 38.80 33.32
N ASP A 486 -65.98 37.83 34.18
CA ASP A 486 -66.74 36.62 34.59
C ASP A 486 -67.20 35.57 33.53
N GLY A 487 -67.35 34.28 33.85
CA GLY A 487 -67.04 33.52 35.07
C GLY A 487 -67.66 32.10 35.09
N ALA A 488 -67.10 31.21 35.94
CA ALA A 488 -67.67 29.95 36.46
C ALA A 488 -68.02 28.72 35.55
N HIS A 489 -67.41 27.56 35.91
CA HIS A 489 -67.96 26.19 36.15
C HIS A 489 -69.18 25.64 35.35
N GLY A 490 -69.32 24.35 35.02
CA GLY A 490 -68.87 23.03 35.54
C GLY A 490 -69.65 21.91 34.78
N LEU A 491 -69.68 20.59 35.05
CA LEU A 491 -69.21 19.66 36.10
C LEU A 491 -68.90 18.28 35.41
N VAL A 492 -67.86 17.50 35.79
CA VAL A 492 -67.91 16.28 36.66
C VAL A 492 -68.92 15.19 36.16
N ALA A 493 -68.51 14.04 35.58
CA ALA A 493 -67.95 12.79 36.19
C ALA A 493 -68.97 11.99 37.06
N SER A 494 -68.88 10.67 37.34
CA SER A 494 -67.76 9.72 37.42
C SER A 494 -68.25 8.24 37.40
N VAL A 495 -67.49 7.29 37.99
CA VAL A 495 -67.73 5.84 38.26
C VAL A 495 -67.22 4.90 37.14
N SER A 496 -66.14 4.08 37.25
CA SER A 496 -65.57 3.18 38.32
C SER A 496 -66.19 1.76 38.27
N ALA A 497 -65.46 0.63 38.37
CA ALA A 497 -64.02 0.33 38.50
C ALA A 497 -63.72 -1.17 38.19
N ASN A 498 -62.43 -1.54 38.10
CA ASN A 498 -61.92 -2.68 38.89
C ASN A 498 -60.41 -2.55 39.22
N LYS A 499 -59.86 -3.40 40.10
CA LYS A 499 -58.52 -3.24 40.73
C LYS A 499 -57.62 -4.50 40.68
N LYS A 500 -56.33 -4.23 40.41
CA LYS A 500 -55.10 -4.77 41.04
C LYS A 500 -55.02 -6.23 41.52
N GLN A 501 -54.00 -6.93 41.01
CA GLN A 501 -52.93 -7.70 41.69
C GLN A 501 -51.78 -7.81 40.64
N ILE A 502 -50.46 -7.97 40.87
CA ILE A 502 -49.49 -8.14 42.00
C ILE A 502 -48.15 -7.57 41.42
N ARG A 503 -47.19 -6.90 42.08
CA ARG A 503 -46.93 -6.31 43.43
C ARG A 503 -45.86 -5.18 43.26
N TRP A 504 -45.60 -4.40 44.31
CA TRP A 504 -44.31 -3.81 44.78
C TRP A 504 -43.23 -3.39 43.74
N LEU A 505 -42.68 -2.16 43.73
CA LEU A 505 -42.53 -1.07 44.73
C LEU A 505 -42.80 0.31 44.05
N HIS A 506 -43.18 1.45 44.66
CA HIS A 506 -43.51 1.89 46.03
C HIS A 506 -42.39 1.71 47.09
N PHE A 507 -41.74 2.74 47.65
CA PHE A 507 -42.14 4.14 47.97
C PHE A 507 -40.88 5.06 47.98
N GLN A 508 -40.88 6.40 48.15
CA GLN A 508 -41.84 7.33 48.78
C GLN A 508 -41.79 8.76 48.15
N ASN A 509 -42.79 9.61 48.46
CA ASN A 509 -43.10 10.88 47.78
C ASN A 509 -42.20 12.10 48.08
N ARG A 510 -42.35 13.12 47.22
CA ARG A 510 -42.18 14.56 47.53
C ARG A 510 -42.77 14.93 48.91
N ALA A 511 -42.15 15.88 49.64
CA ALA A 511 -42.72 17.24 49.86
C ALA A 511 -42.07 18.03 51.02
N LYS A 512 -41.60 19.25 50.71
CA LYS A 512 -41.69 20.51 51.50
C LYS A 512 -41.12 21.61 50.59
N ILE A 513 -41.89 22.52 50.01
CA ILE A 513 -42.78 23.56 50.55
C ILE A 513 -41.98 24.71 51.19
N MET A 514 -42.35 25.93 50.80
CA MET A 514 -41.61 27.19 50.95
C MET A 514 -41.33 27.63 52.39
N SER A 515 -40.13 28.18 52.61
CA SER A 515 -39.81 29.29 53.52
C SER A 515 -38.44 29.88 53.10
N GLU A 516 -38.12 31.17 53.24
CA GLU A 516 -38.93 32.39 53.41
C GLU A 516 -38.16 33.60 52.81
N VAL A 517 -38.75 34.81 52.80
CA VAL A 517 -38.28 36.00 52.05
C VAL A 517 -38.57 37.28 52.88
N PRO A 518 -37.79 38.40 52.84
CA PRO A 518 -36.36 38.63 52.51
C PRO A 518 -35.60 39.48 53.58
N ARG A 519 -34.26 39.62 53.45
CA ARG A 519 -33.43 40.85 53.65
C ARG A 519 -31.94 40.50 53.42
N PHE A 520 -31.10 41.23 52.66
CA PHE A 520 -30.60 42.62 52.75
C PHE A 520 -29.47 42.86 53.78
N VAL A 521 -28.28 43.24 53.27
CA VAL A 521 -27.15 43.97 53.92
C VAL A 521 -26.20 43.22 54.89
N THR A 522 -25.06 42.82 54.32
CA THR A 522 -23.66 42.79 54.83
C THR A 522 -23.33 42.97 56.32
N ARG A 523 -22.55 42.02 56.86
CA ARG A 523 -21.38 42.16 57.78
C ARG A 523 -20.76 40.75 58.01
N GLN A 524 -19.49 40.55 58.36
CA GLN A 524 -18.37 41.44 58.72
C GLN A 524 -17.26 41.32 57.63
N MET A 525 -16.43 42.30 57.25
CA MET A 525 -15.72 43.43 57.92
C MET A 525 -14.38 43.07 58.60
N GLY A 526 -13.31 43.75 58.16
CA GLY A 526 -11.91 43.65 58.64
C GLY A 526 -10.90 43.94 57.51
N HIS A 527 -10.92 45.08 56.79
CA HIS A 527 -10.82 46.50 57.19
C HIS A 527 -9.37 46.97 57.44
N GLY A 528 -8.85 47.83 56.55
CA GLY A 528 -7.50 48.43 56.60
C GLY A 528 -6.90 48.60 55.19
N LEU A 529 -6.56 49.78 54.68
CA LEU A 529 -6.70 51.14 55.24
C LEU A 529 -7.25 52.12 54.18
N ILE A 530 -7.81 53.24 54.64
CA ILE A 530 -8.27 54.39 53.83
C ILE A 530 -7.14 55.43 53.80
N MET A 531 -6.97 56.15 52.67
CA MET A 531 -6.59 57.59 52.59
C MET A 531 -6.15 57.98 51.16
N HIS A 532 -7.08 58.43 50.30
CA HIS A 532 -7.16 59.85 49.93
C HIS A 532 -8.36 60.13 49.00
N GLU A 533 -9.12 61.18 49.33
CA GLU A 533 -9.96 61.91 48.39
C GLU A 533 -9.17 63.17 47.94
N ARG A 534 -9.55 63.77 46.80
CA ARG A 534 -8.84 64.88 46.12
C ARG A 534 -7.50 64.50 45.46
N GLN A 535 -7.52 64.36 44.13
CA GLN A 535 -6.88 65.31 43.23
C GLN A 535 -7.46 65.14 41.80
N MET A 536 -7.70 66.25 41.10
CA MET A 536 -7.87 66.34 39.63
C MET A 536 -8.91 65.45 38.91
N VAL A 537 -10.18 65.87 39.01
CA VAL A 537 -10.90 66.29 37.79
C VAL A 537 -10.44 67.73 37.48
N ASN A 538 -10.44 68.13 36.20
CA ASN A 538 -9.66 69.24 35.60
C ASN A 538 -8.21 68.80 35.34
N ASP A 539 -7.63 68.88 34.13
CA ASP A 539 -8.08 69.37 32.80
C ASP A 539 -7.53 68.41 31.70
N ALA A 540 -7.91 68.46 30.41
CA ALA A 540 -8.76 69.39 29.68
C ALA A 540 -9.61 68.67 28.62
N PHE A 541 -10.89 69.03 28.51
CA PHE A 541 -11.71 68.78 27.32
C PHE A 541 -12.21 70.12 26.77
N SER A 542 -11.29 70.99 26.34
CA SER A 542 -11.66 72.30 25.77
C SER A 542 -10.57 72.92 24.88
N SER A 543 -11.04 73.68 23.90
CA SER A 543 -10.32 74.68 23.08
C SER A 543 -9.17 74.25 22.18
N ALA A 544 -9.42 74.32 20.87
CA ALA A 544 -8.45 74.77 19.86
C ALA A 544 -9.18 75.38 18.64
N TYR A 545 -9.98 76.42 18.86
CA TYR A 545 -10.48 77.30 17.78
C TYR A 545 -9.56 78.53 17.67
N ASP A 546 -9.21 78.91 16.44
CA ASP A 546 -8.67 80.20 15.99
C ASP A 546 -7.36 80.85 16.55
N ILE A 547 -6.47 81.14 15.59
CA ILE A 547 -5.75 82.43 15.37
C ILE A 547 -4.68 82.92 16.39
N LYS A 548 -3.41 82.81 15.98
CA LYS A 548 -2.42 83.90 15.78
C LYS A 548 -1.18 83.35 15.04
N ARG A 549 -0.67 83.95 13.94
CA ARG A 549 0.27 85.12 13.86
C ARG A 549 1.55 84.86 14.67
N ARG A 550 2.79 84.96 14.17
CA ARG A 550 3.48 85.77 13.11
C ARG A 550 4.93 85.20 12.93
N PRO A 551 5.86 85.76 12.11
CA PRO A 551 5.80 86.51 10.84
C PRO A 551 6.81 85.96 9.78
N GLU A 552 7.38 86.84 8.94
CA GLU A 552 8.39 86.67 7.86
C GLU A 552 7.86 86.07 6.54
N GLU A 553 7.83 86.76 5.39
CA GLU A 553 8.74 87.68 4.67
C GLU A 553 9.48 87.02 3.48
N ARG A 554 8.79 86.90 2.34
CA ARG A 554 9.06 87.83 1.22
C ARG A 554 7.99 87.90 0.13
N LEU A 555 8.02 89.02 -0.58
CA LEU A 555 7.24 89.41 -1.77
C LEU A 555 8.09 89.14 -3.05
N PRO A 556 7.61 89.44 -4.28
CA PRO A 556 6.46 88.86 -5.00
C PRO A 556 6.84 88.57 -6.49
N LEU A 557 5.96 88.91 -7.46
CA LEU A 557 6.15 88.93 -8.94
C LEU A 557 6.01 87.55 -9.65
N ARG A 558 5.48 87.44 -10.89
CA ARG A 558 4.77 88.37 -11.80
C ARG A 558 3.98 87.59 -12.88
N ARG A 559 3.05 88.29 -13.57
CA ARG A 559 2.57 88.12 -14.98
C ARG A 559 2.71 86.72 -15.65
N GLY A 560 1.70 86.05 -16.19
CA GLY A 560 0.30 86.42 -16.51
C GLY A 560 0.08 86.94 -17.95
N ARG A 561 -1.13 86.74 -18.53
CA ARG A 561 -1.57 87.00 -19.94
C ARG A 561 -1.00 85.99 -20.98
N ARG A 562 -1.66 85.64 -22.11
CA ARG A 562 -3.03 85.86 -22.68
C ARG A 562 -3.23 84.89 -23.87
N GLY A 563 -4.48 84.53 -24.21
CA GLY A 563 -4.88 83.84 -25.45
C GLY A 563 -6.22 83.10 -25.28
N VAL A 564 -7.41 83.43 -25.83
CA VAL A 564 -7.84 84.05 -27.12
C VAL A 564 -7.67 83.04 -28.27
N ARG A 565 -8.70 82.54 -29.01
CA ARG A 565 -10.16 82.86 -29.21
C ARG A 565 -10.97 81.53 -29.28
N SER A 566 -12.30 81.46 -29.02
CA SER A 566 -13.47 81.77 -29.91
C SER A 566 -13.43 81.04 -31.26
N VAL A 567 -14.51 80.45 -31.82
CA VAL A 567 -15.95 80.85 -31.96
C VAL A 567 -16.85 79.61 -31.74
N GLY A 568 -18.04 79.64 -31.07
CA GLY A 568 -19.39 80.00 -31.59
C GLY A 568 -19.99 78.92 -32.51
N SER A 569 -21.30 78.58 -32.57
CA SER A 569 -22.57 78.98 -31.91
C SER A 569 -23.53 77.75 -31.95
N GLY A 570 -24.83 77.71 -31.61
CA GLY A 570 -25.84 78.68 -31.14
C GLY A 570 -27.26 78.06 -31.21
N GLY A 571 -28.28 78.65 -30.55
CA GLY A 571 -29.67 78.09 -30.45
C GLY A 571 -29.91 77.32 -29.12
N LEU A 572 -30.85 77.57 -28.19
CA LEU A 572 -32.06 78.40 -28.03
C LEU A 572 -33.36 77.55 -27.96
N GLN A 573 -34.10 77.66 -26.83
CA GLN A 573 -35.50 77.22 -26.59
C GLN A 573 -35.80 75.69 -26.64
N GLU A 574 -36.79 75.13 -25.91
CA GLU A 574 -37.63 75.62 -24.80
C GLU A 574 -38.02 74.43 -23.86
N ALA A 575 -38.86 74.66 -22.84
CA ALA A 575 -39.18 73.65 -21.81
C ALA A 575 -40.54 72.95 -22.00
N ASN A 576 -40.65 71.66 -21.60
CA ASN A 576 -41.55 71.24 -20.52
C ASN A 576 -41.41 69.74 -20.14
N ALA A 577 -42.03 69.36 -19.02
CA ALA A 577 -41.81 68.09 -18.31
C ALA A 577 -42.62 66.88 -18.82
N MET A 578 -42.11 65.66 -18.60
CA MET A 578 -42.88 64.54 -18.03
C MET A 578 -42.00 63.35 -17.59
N GLY A 579 -42.47 62.56 -16.60
CA GLY A 579 -42.22 61.10 -16.52
C GLY A 579 -40.88 60.59 -15.94
N SER A 580 -40.90 60.13 -14.69
CA SER A 580 -39.82 59.31 -14.11
C SER A 580 -39.99 57.81 -14.46
N LYS A 581 -38.90 57.13 -14.85
CA LYS A 581 -38.67 55.68 -14.70
C LYS A 581 -37.24 55.27 -15.07
N THR A 582 -36.37 55.04 -14.10
CA THR A 582 -35.01 54.50 -14.30
C THR A 582 -34.79 53.19 -13.54
N LYS A 583 -34.82 52.06 -14.25
CA LYS A 583 -34.29 50.76 -13.80
C LYS A 583 -33.68 50.02 -14.99
N GLY A 584 -32.38 49.73 -14.94
CA GLY A 584 -31.69 48.97 -15.99
C GLY A 584 -30.27 49.45 -16.30
N CYS A 585 -29.35 49.47 -15.32
CA CYS A 585 -27.93 49.72 -15.60
C CYS A 585 -26.97 49.04 -14.62
N CYS A 586 -27.30 48.96 -13.31
CA CYS A 586 -26.39 48.43 -12.28
C CYS A 586 -25.97 46.96 -12.47
N GLY A 587 -26.75 46.12 -13.18
CA GLY A 587 -26.44 44.69 -13.34
C GLY A 587 -25.13 44.42 -14.10
N TRP A 588 -24.94 45.08 -15.24
CA TRP A 588 -23.75 44.87 -16.09
C TRP A 588 -22.45 45.35 -15.43
N LEU A 589 -22.50 46.43 -14.64
CA LEU A 589 -21.37 46.92 -13.86
C LEU A 589 -20.91 45.89 -12.80
N ILE A 590 -21.85 45.19 -12.16
CA ILE A 590 -21.52 44.15 -11.18
C ILE A 590 -20.89 42.93 -11.87
N VAL A 591 -21.44 42.50 -13.01
CA VAL A 591 -20.87 41.38 -13.78
C VAL A 591 -19.44 41.69 -14.25
N ALA A 592 -19.19 42.91 -14.76
CA ALA A 592 -17.85 43.35 -15.16
C ALA A 592 -16.86 43.41 -13.97
N LEU A 593 -17.30 43.87 -12.80
CA LEU A 593 -16.50 43.86 -11.57
C LEU A 593 -16.16 42.45 -11.10
N VAL A 594 -17.12 41.52 -11.11
CA VAL A 594 -16.88 40.12 -10.73
C VAL A 594 -15.93 39.44 -11.71
N ALA A 595 -16.08 39.68 -13.01
CA ALA A 595 -15.17 39.13 -14.04
C ALA A 595 -13.72 39.63 -13.84
N SER A 596 -13.51 40.92 -13.55
CA SER A 596 -12.17 41.46 -13.28
C SER A 596 -11.57 40.93 -11.98
N LEU A 597 -12.39 40.71 -10.94
CA LEU A 597 -11.98 40.08 -9.68
C LEU A 597 -11.55 38.63 -9.87
N VAL A 598 -12.30 37.84 -10.65
CA VAL A 598 -11.94 36.44 -10.98
C VAL A 598 -10.66 36.38 -11.82
N ALA A 599 -10.51 37.24 -12.83
CA ALA A 599 -9.29 37.32 -13.62
C ALA A 599 -8.06 37.71 -12.76
N THR A 600 -8.23 38.69 -11.87
CA THR A 600 -7.16 39.12 -10.94
C THR A 600 -6.80 38.00 -9.96
N ALA A 601 -7.79 37.29 -9.41
CA ALA A 601 -7.57 36.14 -8.53
C ALA A 601 -6.83 34.99 -9.25
N ALA A 602 -7.17 34.71 -10.52
CA ALA A 602 -6.46 33.71 -11.33
C ALA A 602 -5.00 34.10 -11.58
N VAL A 603 -4.73 35.36 -11.94
CA VAL A 603 -3.35 35.87 -12.11
C VAL A 603 -2.58 35.80 -10.79
N VAL A 604 -3.17 36.22 -9.66
CA VAL A 604 -2.54 36.14 -8.34
C VAL A 604 -2.28 34.68 -7.91
N ALA A 605 -3.15 33.74 -8.25
CA ALA A 605 -2.92 32.31 -7.99
C ALA A 605 -1.74 31.75 -8.82
N ILE A 606 -1.66 32.11 -10.12
CA ILE A 606 -0.55 31.74 -10.99
C ILE A 606 0.77 32.36 -10.50
N MET A 607 0.76 33.62 -10.06
CA MET A 607 1.94 34.29 -9.50
C MET A 607 2.36 33.71 -8.14
N LYS A 608 1.42 33.38 -7.24
CA LYS A 608 1.75 32.68 -5.98
C LYS A 608 2.38 31.31 -6.24
N LYS A 609 1.88 30.54 -7.22
CA LYS A 609 2.47 29.25 -7.63
C LYS A 609 3.92 29.39 -8.14
N LYS A 610 4.33 30.58 -8.58
CA LYS A 610 5.70 30.88 -9.04
C LYS A 610 6.59 31.53 -7.97
N ALA A 611 6.02 32.06 -6.89
CA ALA A 611 6.72 32.78 -5.82
C ALA A 611 6.98 31.97 -4.54
N GLY A 612 6.32 30.81 -4.35
CA GLY A 612 6.50 29.92 -3.19
C GLY A 612 7.84 29.16 -3.11
N GLY A 613 8.92 29.69 -3.73
CA GLY A 613 10.23 29.05 -3.78
C GLY A 613 11.07 29.28 -2.54
N GLY A 614 10.71 28.64 -1.42
CA GLY A 614 11.52 28.64 -0.20
C GLY A 614 12.91 28.02 -0.42
N SER A 615 13.91 28.44 0.38
CA SER A 615 15.32 28.10 0.20
C SER A 615 15.70 26.67 0.66
N GLY A 616 14.98 25.66 0.17
CA GLY A 616 15.60 24.37 -0.04
C GLY A 616 16.61 24.49 -1.19
N ARG A 617 17.85 24.02 -0.99
CA ARG A 617 18.83 23.89 -2.07
C ARG A 617 18.25 22.90 -3.08
N LYS A 618 17.64 23.37 -4.17
CA LYS A 618 17.03 22.49 -5.18
C LYS A 618 18.09 21.51 -5.68
N LEU A 619 17.99 20.25 -5.28
CA LEU A 619 18.73 19.18 -5.92
C LEU A 619 18.28 19.19 -7.39
N LYS A 620 19.22 19.51 -8.27
CA LYS A 620 19.00 19.37 -9.71
C LYS A 620 19.05 17.87 -10.01
N PRO A 621 18.17 17.35 -10.88
CA PRO A 621 18.38 16.04 -11.46
C PRO A 621 19.78 15.96 -12.07
N LEU A 622 20.39 14.78 -11.96
CA LEU A 622 21.61 14.48 -12.71
C LEU A 622 21.29 14.42 -14.21
N PRO A 623 22.27 14.64 -15.09
CA PRO A 623 22.08 14.39 -16.52
C PRO A 623 21.66 12.93 -16.75
N VAL A 624 20.69 12.72 -17.64
CA VAL A 624 20.38 11.37 -18.13
C VAL A 624 21.63 10.86 -18.87
N PRO A 625 22.16 9.66 -18.59
CA PRO A 625 23.28 9.10 -19.32
C PRO A 625 22.98 8.92 -20.82
N GLY A 626 24.03 8.85 -21.64
CA GLY A 626 23.91 8.55 -23.06
C GLY A 626 23.79 7.05 -23.35
N PRO A 627 24.17 6.60 -24.57
CA PRO A 627 24.51 5.20 -24.82
C PRO A 627 25.68 4.72 -23.93
N PRO A 628 25.90 3.40 -23.80
CA PRO A 628 27.00 2.82 -23.03
C PRO A 628 28.33 3.53 -23.21
N GLY A 629 28.92 3.95 -22.08
CA GLY A 629 30.19 4.67 -22.05
C GLY A 629 31.41 3.75 -22.12
N ALA A 630 32.51 4.20 -21.51
CA ALA A 630 33.64 3.32 -21.26
C ALA A 630 33.24 2.18 -20.31
N ILE A 631 33.76 0.98 -20.55
CA ILE A 631 33.59 -0.18 -19.68
C ILE A 631 34.49 -0.03 -18.45
N ASP A 632 33.93 -0.17 -17.25
CA ASP A 632 34.70 -0.45 -16.04
C ASP A 632 35.17 -1.91 -16.12
N SER A 633 36.49 -2.12 -16.28
CA SER A 633 37.07 -3.44 -16.44
C SER A 633 36.84 -4.33 -15.22
N LYS A 634 36.74 -3.77 -14.01
CA LYS A 634 36.49 -4.55 -12.79
C LYS A 634 35.16 -5.31 -12.88
N TYR A 635 34.10 -4.61 -13.26
CA TYR A 635 32.78 -5.22 -13.39
C TYR A 635 32.63 -5.98 -14.71
N GLY A 636 33.33 -5.57 -15.77
CA GLY A 636 33.36 -6.29 -17.05
C GLY A 636 34.00 -7.68 -16.95
N ASP A 637 35.16 -7.77 -16.33
CA ASP A 637 35.87 -9.03 -16.07
C ASP A 637 35.07 -9.91 -15.08
N ALA A 638 34.49 -9.31 -14.04
CA ALA A 638 33.61 -10.02 -13.11
C ALA A 638 32.36 -10.60 -13.79
N LEU A 639 31.72 -9.86 -14.70
CA LEU A 639 30.55 -10.31 -15.45
C LEU A 639 30.88 -11.49 -16.36
N GLY A 640 32.02 -11.41 -17.08
CA GLY A 640 32.52 -12.51 -17.91
C GLY A 640 32.95 -13.75 -17.12
N VAL A 641 33.32 -13.61 -15.85
CA VAL A 641 33.52 -14.74 -14.93
C VAL A 641 32.18 -15.30 -14.47
N ALA A 642 31.26 -14.48 -13.94
CA ALA A 642 29.98 -14.92 -13.38
C ALA A 642 29.12 -15.71 -14.38
N LEU A 643 29.08 -15.31 -15.65
CA LEU A 643 28.29 -15.98 -16.69
C LEU A 643 28.78 -17.41 -17.03
N GLN A 644 30.00 -17.79 -16.66
CA GLN A 644 30.50 -19.15 -16.89
C GLN A 644 29.87 -20.18 -15.95
N PHE A 645 29.31 -19.76 -14.80
CA PHE A 645 28.65 -20.69 -13.87
C PHE A 645 27.42 -21.36 -14.48
N PHE A 646 26.67 -20.66 -15.33
CA PHE A 646 25.53 -21.27 -16.03
C PHE A 646 25.97 -22.44 -16.93
N GLN A 647 27.14 -22.35 -17.55
CA GLN A 647 27.74 -23.48 -18.30
C GLN A 647 28.20 -24.61 -17.38
N VAL A 648 28.68 -24.28 -16.17
CA VAL A 648 29.00 -25.25 -15.12
C VAL A 648 27.75 -26.02 -14.64
N GLN A 649 26.59 -25.35 -14.56
CA GLN A 649 25.33 -25.95 -14.10
C GLN A 649 24.47 -26.63 -15.18
N LYS A 650 24.73 -26.43 -16.49
CA LYS A 650 23.92 -27.04 -17.57
C LYS A 650 23.78 -28.56 -17.42
N ALA A 651 22.55 -29.04 -17.43
CA ALA A 651 22.22 -30.46 -17.54
C ALA A 651 21.80 -30.81 -18.98
N GLY A 652 21.81 -32.11 -19.30
CA GLY A 652 21.43 -32.62 -20.62
C GLY A 652 22.64 -32.89 -21.49
N LYS A 653 22.41 -32.89 -22.82
CA LYS A 653 23.47 -32.97 -23.82
C LYS A 653 24.07 -31.58 -24.02
N LEU A 654 25.38 -31.41 -23.85
CA LEU A 654 26.01 -30.09 -23.85
C LEU A 654 26.36 -29.63 -25.27
N GLU A 655 25.90 -28.44 -25.63
CA GLU A 655 26.18 -27.78 -26.91
C GLU A 655 27.25 -26.70 -26.73
N ASN A 656 28.23 -26.64 -27.64
CA ASN A 656 29.35 -25.67 -27.62
C ASN A 656 30.08 -25.55 -26.26
N ASN A 657 30.18 -26.65 -25.51
CA ASN A 657 30.65 -26.68 -24.13
C ASN A 657 32.02 -26.01 -23.94
N GLN A 658 32.05 -24.95 -23.12
CA GLN A 658 33.26 -24.19 -22.76
C GLN A 658 33.94 -24.72 -21.48
N ILE A 659 33.28 -25.59 -20.71
CA ILE A 659 33.75 -26.13 -19.44
C ILE A 659 34.31 -27.55 -19.66
N PRO A 660 35.62 -27.74 -19.86
CA PRO A 660 36.18 -28.99 -20.41
C PRO A 660 36.10 -30.20 -19.46
N TRP A 661 35.76 -29.97 -18.19
CA TRP A 661 35.56 -31.01 -17.18
C TRP A 661 34.10 -31.43 -17.02
N ARG A 662 33.14 -30.67 -17.58
CA ARG A 662 31.73 -31.04 -17.71
C ARG A 662 31.48 -31.85 -18.99
N GLY A 663 30.46 -32.70 -18.97
CA GLY A 663 29.98 -33.46 -20.12
C GLY A 663 28.48 -33.75 -20.06
N ASP A 664 28.01 -34.50 -21.06
CA ASP A 664 26.62 -34.92 -21.20
C ASP A 664 26.11 -35.67 -19.96
N SER A 665 24.98 -35.25 -19.41
CA SER A 665 24.43 -35.78 -18.16
C SER A 665 22.90 -35.80 -18.17
N ALA A 666 22.29 -36.65 -17.33
CA ALA A 666 20.83 -36.71 -17.13
C ALA A 666 20.00 -36.84 -18.43
N LEU A 667 20.53 -37.56 -19.44
CA LEU A 667 19.96 -37.72 -20.78
C LEU A 667 18.64 -38.51 -20.84
N ASP A 668 18.21 -39.10 -19.72
CA ASP A 668 16.98 -39.89 -19.59
C ASP A 668 15.86 -39.18 -18.79
N ASP A 669 16.13 -37.97 -18.28
CA ASP A 669 15.15 -37.16 -17.54
C ASP A 669 13.91 -36.90 -18.42
N GLY A 670 12.72 -37.15 -17.86
CA GLY A 670 11.42 -36.98 -18.55
C GLY A 670 10.91 -38.21 -19.30
N LYS A 671 11.77 -39.15 -19.71
CA LYS A 671 11.37 -40.27 -20.59
C LYS A 671 10.32 -41.20 -20.00
N SER A 672 10.26 -41.32 -18.68
CA SER A 672 9.22 -42.07 -17.95
C SER A 672 7.82 -41.47 -18.07
N ALA A 673 7.71 -40.20 -18.45
CA ALA A 673 6.46 -39.49 -18.74
C ALA A 673 6.25 -39.20 -20.25
N GLY A 674 7.15 -39.69 -21.11
CA GLY A 674 7.13 -39.39 -22.56
C GLY A 674 7.63 -37.98 -22.92
N LEU A 675 8.33 -37.30 -22.02
CA LEU A 675 8.84 -35.93 -22.21
C LEU A 675 10.38 -35.92 -22.35
N ASP A 676 10.92 -34.84 -22.93
CA ASP A 676 12.35 -34.53 -22.85
C ASP A 676 12.59 -33.45 -21.79
N LEU A 677 12.96 -33.88 -20.58
CA LEU A 677 13.35 -32.99 -19.49
C LEU A 677 14.88 -33.00 -19.29
N SER A 678 15.66 -33.39 -20.32
CA SER A 678 17.11 -33.55 -20.21
C SER A 678 17.86 -32.22 -20.04
N LYS A 679 17.42 -31.14 -20.70
CA LYS A 679 17.91 -29.76 -20.53
C LYS A 679 17.64 -29.18 -19.12
N GLY A 680 17.85 -27.88 -18.95
CA GLY A 680 17.76 -27.17 -17.68
C GLY A 680 19.10 -27.12 -16.96
N MET A 681 19.09 -26.69 -15.70
CA MET A 681 20.30 -26.57 -14.88
C MET A 681 20.16 -27.38 -13.60
N TYR A 682 21.28 -27.84 -13.06
CA TYR A 682 21.35 -28.28 -11.67
C TYR A 682 21.29 -27.05 -10.75
N ASP A 683 20.59 -27.17 -9.63
CA ASP A 683 20.21 -26.04 -8.79
C ASP A 683 21.42 -25.38 -8.11
N ALA A 684 22.20 -26.19 -7.39
CA ALA A 684 23.31 -25.74 -6.55
C ALA A 684 24.51 -26.70 -6.60
N GLY A 685 24.95 -27.25 -5.45
CA GLY A 685 26.06 -28.19 -5.37
C GLY A 685 25.74 -29.64 -5.80
N ASP A 686 24.50 -29.88 -6.22
CA ASP A 686 23.84 -31.18 -6.39
C ASP A 686 23.48 -31.49 -7.85
N HIS A 687 22.63 -32.49 -8.10
CA HIS A 687 22.10 -32.75 -9.43
C HIS A 687 20.57 -32.73 -9.53
N ILE A 688 19.87 -32.16 -8.55
CA ILE A 688 18.41 -31.96 -8.65
C ILE A 688 18.12 -30.79 -9.58
N LYS A 689 17.04 -30.92 -10.36
CA LYS A 689 16.46 -29.81 -11.12
C LYS A 689 15.23 -29.31 -10.36
N PHE A 690 15.41 -28.33 -9.48
CA PHE A 690 14.30 -27.66 -8.79
C PHE A 690 13.78 -26.51 -9.67
N SER A 691 12.55 -26.61 -10.18
CA SER A 691 12.02 -25.64 -11.16
C SER A 691 11.74 -24.26 -10.55
N PHE A 692 11.55 -24.15 -9.23
CA PHE A 692 11.23 -22.88 -8.55
C PHE A 692 12.43 -21.89 -8.50
N PRO A 693 13.59 -22.23 -7.90
CA PRO A 693 14.79 -21.40 -7.99
C PRO A 693 15.32 -21.24 -9.43
N MET A 694 15.13 -22.27 -10.29
CA MET A 694 15.54 -22.19 -11.69
C MET A 694 14.67 -21.21 -12.50
N ALA A 695 13.36 -21.16 -12.27
CA ALA A 695 12.47 -20.18 -12.86
C ALA A 695 12.84 -18.76 -12.39
N PHE A 696 13.01 -18.55 -11.08
CA PHE A 696 13.48 -17.27 -10.54
C PHE A 696 14.80 -16.81 -11.21
N THR A 697 15.75 -17.74 -11.40
CA THR A 697 17.01 -17.48 -12.13
C THR A 697 16.75 -16.95 -13.55
N ALA A 698 15.83 -17.57 -14.30
CA ALA A 698 15.44 -17.09 -15.63
C ALA A 698 14.71 -15.74 -15.58
N THR A 699 13.88 -15.46 -14.57
CA THR A 699 13.21 -14.16 -14.42
C THR A 699 14.22 -13.04 -14.13
N VAL A 700 15.19 -13.24 -13.22
CA VAL A 700 16.21 -12.21 -12.93
C VAL A 700 17.21 -12.04 -14.08
N LEU A 701 17.57 -13.12 -14.80
CA LEU A 701 18.36 -13.00 -16.03
C LEU A 701 17.59 -12.24 -17.12
N SER A 702 16.29 -12.51 -17.30
CA SER A 702 15.45 -11.79 -18.25
C SER A 702 15.34 -10.30 -17.90
N TRP A 703 15.04 -9.96 -16.65
CA TRP A 703 15.01 -8.57 -16.18
C TRP A 703 16.37 -7.88 -16.40
N SER A 704 17.47 -8.57 -16.12
CA SER A 704 18.82 -8.07 -16.35
C SER A 704 19.11 -7.80 -17.83
N ILE A 705 18.64 -8.64 -18.76
CA ILE A 705 18.81 -8.42 -20.20
C ILE A 705 17.88 -7.31 -20.72
N LEU A 706 16.70 -7.12 -20.10
CA LEU A 706 15.74 -6.07 -20.47
C LEU A 706 16.15 -4.67 -20.00
N GLU A 707 16.78 -4.55 -18.83
CA GLU A 707 17.34 -3.27 -18.34
C GLU A 707 18.76 -3.02 -18.86
N TYR A 708 19.57 -4.07 -18.99
CA TYR A 708 21.02 -3.97 -19.19
C TYR A 708 21.59 -4.69 -20.43
N GLY A 709 20.76 -4.95 -21.44
CA GLY A 709 21.19 -5.63 -22.66
C GLY A 709 22.25 -4.86 -23.48
N ASP A 710 22.28 -3.52 -23.39
CA ASP A 710 23.22 -2.67 -24.13
C ASP A 710 24.61 -2.60 -23.47
N GLN A 711 24.72 -2.57 -22.14
CA GLN A 711 25.99 -2.67 -21.42
C GLN A 711 26.53 -4.11 -21.48
N MET A 712 25.66 -5.13 -21.37
CA MET A 712 26.03 -6.52 -21.67
C MET A 712 26.61 -6.66 -23.09
N SER A 713 25.98 -6.03 -24.10
CA SER A 713 26.49 -6.04 -25.47
C SER A 713 27.83 -5.31 -25.60
N ALA A 714 28.02 -4.19 -24.91
CA ALA A 714 29.28 -3.44 -24.93
C ALA A 714 30.43 -4.21 -24.24
N ALA A 715 30.13 -4.98 -23.18
CA ALA A 715 31.06 -5.90 -22.52
C ALA A 715 31.23 -7.26 -23.26
N LYS A 716 30.49 -7.50 -24.35
CA LYS A 716 30.44 -8.76 -25.12
C LYS A 716 29.94 -9.97 -24.31
N GLN A 717 29.07 -9.72 -23.34
CA GLN A 717 28.51 -10.71 -22.41
C GLN A 717 27.02 -11.01 -22.65
N LEU A 718 26.39 -10.37 -23.65
CA LEU A 718 24.97 -10.58 -23.96
C LEU A 718 24.67 -11.99 -24.48
N ASP A 719 25.50 -12.54 -25.38
CA ASP A 719 25.23 -13.86 -25.98
C ASP A 719 25.31 -15.01 -24.96
N PRO A 720 26.30 -15.07 -24.03
CA PRO A 720 26.29 -16.02 -22.92
C PRO A 720 25.06 -15.90 -22.01
N ALA A 721 24.55 -14.67 -21.76
CA ALA A 721 23.36 -14.46 -20.95
C ALA A 721 22.08 -14.96 -21.67
N LEU A 722 21.97 -14.73 -22.99
CA LEU A 722 20.88 -15.24 -23.83
C LEU A 722 20.90 -16.78 -23.94
N ASP A 723 22.07 -17.40 -24.06
CA ASP A 723 22.23 -18.86 -24.06
C ASP A 723 21.85 -19.48 -22.69
N ALA A 724 22.31 -18.89 -21.58
CA ALA A 724 21.93 -19.32 -20.24
C ALA A 724 20.40 -19.24 -20.04
N LEU A 725 19.77 -18.13 -20.43
CA LEU A 725 18.33 -17.94 -20.36
C LEU A 725 17.56 -18.96 -21.24
N ARG A 726 17.99 -19.17 -22.49
CA ARG A 726 17.37 -20.16 -23.39
C ARG A 726 17.47 -21.58 -22.85
N TRP A 727 18.59 -21.94 -22.23
CA TRP A 727 18.78 -23.29 -21.67
C TRP A 727 17.84 -23.61 -20.51
N ILE A 728 17.48 -22.60 -19.70
CA ILE A 728 16.46 -22.73 -18.66
C ILE A 728 15.06 -22.76 -19.30
N THR A 729 14.75 -21.81 -20.17
CA THR A 729 13.39 -21.66 -20.72
C THR A 729 12.98 -22.81 -21.65
N ASP A 730 13.91 -23.43 -22.40
CA ASP A 730 13.68 -24.69 -23.12
C ASP A 730 13.20 -25.81 -22.17
N PHE A 731 13.79 -25.92 -20.98
CA PHE A 731 13.39 -26.90 -19.97
C PHE A 731 12.03 -26.56 -19.34
N LEU A 732 11.80 -25.29 -19.00
CA LEU A 732 10.53 -24.86 -18.41
C LEU A 732 9.35 -25.08 -19.38
N VAL A 733 9.55 -24.87 -20.69
CA VAL A 733 8.55 -25.17 -21.73
C VAL A 733 8.25 -26.67 -21.77
N ASN A 734 9.28 -27.53 -21.85
CA ASN A 734 9.09 -28.99 -21.88
C ASN A 734 8.49 -29.53 -20.56
N ALA A 735 8.74 -28.86 -19.43
CA ALA A 735 8.16 -29.15 -18.13
C ALA A 735 6.67 -28.76 -18.03
N HIS A 736 6.13 -28.02 -18.99
CA HIS A 736 4.72 -27.61 -19.07
C HIS A 736 4.01 -28.26 -20.28
N PRO A 737 3.75 -29.58 -20.26
CA PRO A 737 3.22 -30.32 -21.41
C PRO A 737 1.71 -30.10 -21.65
N SER A 738 0.96 -29.57 -20.67
CA SER A 738 -0.46 -29.23 -20.83
C SER A 738 -0.90 -28.21 -19.79
N ASP A 739 -1.94 -27.44 -20.13
CA ASP A 739 -2.36 -26.16 -19.53
C ASP A 739 -2.51 -26.13 -17.99
N ASN A 740 -2.65 -27.29 -17.34
CA ASN A 740 -2.78 -27.41 -15.88
C ASN A 740 -1.91 -28.56 -15.31
N VAL A 741 -0.76 -28.82 -15.92
CA VAL A 741 0.26 -29.78 -15.43
C VAL A 741 1.64 -29.16 -15.61
N PHE A 742 2.40 -29.05 -14.51
CA PHE A 742 3.77 -28.53 -14.54
C PHE A 742 4.74 -29.41 -13.73
N TYR A 743 5.87 -29.79 -14.32
CA TYR A 743 6.92 -30.57 -13.68
C TYR A 743 7.87 -29.67 -12.88
N ILE A 744 7.88 -29.86 -11.57
CA ILE A 744 8.55 -28.96 -10.61
C ILE A 744 9.87 -29.49 -10.09
N GLN A 745 10.13 -30.79 -10.24
CA GLN A 745 11.35 -31.45 -9.77
C GLN A 745 11.73 -32.63 -10.67
N VAL A 746 13.03 -32.78 -10.95
CA VAL A 746 13.61 -34.02 -11.51
C VAL A 746 14.75 -34.52 -10.63
N GLY A 747 14.64 -35.77 -10.18
CA GLY A 747 15.45 -36.38 -9.11
C GLY A 747 14.65 -36.59 -7.82
N ASP A 748 15.16 -37.42 -6.91
CA ASP A 748 14.72 -37.44 -5.50
C ASP A 748 15.86 -36.83 -4.65
N PRO A 749 15.61 -35.71 -3.94
CA PRO A 749 16.63 -35.02 -3.17
C PRO A 749 17.28 -35.88 -2.08
N ASP A 750 16.54 -36.76 -1.40
CA ASP A 750 17.13 -37.64 -0.39
C ASP A 750 18.14 -38.60 -1.04
N LEU A 751 17.83 -39.12 -2.22
CA LEU A 751 18.74 -40.02 -2.94
C LEU A 751 19.96 -39.29 -3.49
N ASP A 752 19.81 -38.13 -4.13
CA ASP A 752 20.94 -37.37 -4.69
C ASP A 752 21.83 -36.74 -3.59
N HIS A 753 21.27 -36.38 -2.43
CA HIS A 753 22.04 -35.80 -1.32
C HIS A 753 22.74 -36.86 -0.47
N ASN A 754 22.24 -38.10 -0.45
CA ASN A 754 23.02 -39.26 -0.01
C ASN A 754 24.04 -39.75 -1.08
N CYS A 755 24.27 -39.00 -2.16
CA CYS A 755 25.08 -39.41 -3.31
C CYS A 755 26.14 -38.37 -3.72
N TRP A 756 27.39 -38.56 -3.27
CA TRP A 756 28.51 -37.77 -3.79
C TRP A 756 29.09 -38.45 -5.04
N GLU A 757 28.62 -38.07 -6.23
CA GLU A 757 29.13 -38.53 -7.52
C GLU A 757 29.18 -37.42 -8.58
N ARG A 758 29.46 -37.75 -9.84
CA ARG A 758 29.45 -36.77 -10.93
C ARG A 758 28.14 -36.80 -11.73
N PRO A 759 27.69 -35.67 -12.32
CA PRO A 759 26.45 -35.65 -13.08
C PRO A 759 26.53 -36.56 -14.31
N GLU A 760 27.72 -36.73 -14.90
CA GLU A 760 27.96 -37.63 -16.03
C GLU A 760 28.04 -39.12 -15.65
N THR A 761 28.00 -39.48 -14.35
CA THR A 761 28.07 -40.88 -13.88
C THR A 761 26.80 -41.38 -13.19
N MET A 762 25.84 -40.50 -12.91
CA MET A 762 24.58 -40.82 -12.22
C MET A 762 23.93 -42.11 -12.70
N SER A 763 23.78 -43.07 -11.79
CA SER A 763 23.12 -44.36 -12.06
C SER A 763 21.80 -44.57 -11.31
N GLU A 764 21.47 -43.68 -10.37
CA GLU A 764 20.19 -43.73 -9.65
C GLU A 764 18.99 -43.35 -10.52
N LYS A 765 17.80 -43.82 -10.15
CA LYS A 765 16.57 -43.39 -10.81
C LYS A 765 16.28 -41.94 -10.42
N ARG A 766 16.01 -41.10 -11.43
CA ARG A 766 15.62 -39.70 -11.26
C ARG A 766 14.10 -39.57 -11.46
N PRO A 767 13.27 -39.67 -10.39
CA PRO A 767 11.83 -39.53 -10.50
C PRO A 767 11.42 -38.11 -10.87
N LEU A 768 10.14 -37.95 -11.20
CA LEU A 768 9.53 -36.70 -11.64
C LEU A 768 8.43 -36.30 -10.65
N THR A 769 8.44 -35.04 -10.21
CA THR A 769 7.36 -34.46 -9.40
C THR A 769 6.64 -33.40 -10.22
N GLN A 770 5.31 -33.45 -10.25
CA GLN A 770 4.47 -32.51 -10.99
C GLN A 770 3.36 -31.94 -10.11
N ILE A 771 3.00 -30.68 -10.33
CA ILE A 771 1.77 -30.09 -9.82
C ILE A 771 0.68 -30.13 -10.89
N ASN A 772 -0.58 -30.17 -10.44
CA ASN A 772 -1.76 -30.24 -11.29
C ASN A 772 -3.03 -29.80 -10.52
N THR A 773 -4.20 -29.84 -11.16
CA THR A 773 -5.49 -29.42 -10.57
C THR A 773 -5.90 -30.12 -9.27
N LYS A 774 -5.32 -31.28 -8.93
CA LYS A 774 -5.53 -32.01 -7.65
C LYS A 774 -4.40 -31.83 -6.64
N SER A 775 -3.28 -31.26 -7.07
CA SER A 775 -2.01 -31.18 -6.33
C SER A 775 -1.34 -29.85 -6.73
N PRO A 776 -1.86 -28.71 -6.24
CA PRO A 776 -1.47 -27.38 -6.72
C PRO A 776 -0.09 -26.94 -6.24
N GLY A 777 0.42 -25.88 -6.88
CA GLY A 777 1.65 -25.18 -6.53
C GLY A 777 1.71 -23.83 -7.25
N SER A 778 0.93 -22.87 -6.75
CA SER A 778 0.80 -21.52 -7.32
C SER A 778 2.11 -20.75 -7.29
N ASP A 779 2.89 -20.94 -6.22
CA ASP A 779 4.25 -20.46 -6.02
C ASP A 779 5.15 -20.74 -7.24
N VAL A 780 5.39 -22.02 -7.52
CA VAL A 780 6.30 -22.47 -8.58
C VAL A 780 5.69 -22.34 -9.98
N ALA A 781 4.36 -22.46 -10.14
CA ALA A 781 3.69 -22.20 -11.41
C ALA A 781 3.72 -20.72 -11.80
N ALA A 782 3.52 -19.80 -10.86
CA ALA A 782 3.55 -18.36 -11.13
C ALA A 782 4.99 -17.85 -11.36
N GLU A 783 6.01 -18.31 -10.63
CA GLU A 783 7.39 -17.95 -10.96
C GLU A 783 7.80 -18.50 -12.34
N ALA A 784 7.36 -19.70 -12.72
CA ALA A 784 7.57 -20.22 -14.08
C ALA A 784 6.84 -19.38 -15.14
N ALA A 785 5.64 -18.85 -14.84
CA ALA A 785 4.96 -17.88 -15.69
C ALA A 785 5.72 -16.55 -15.80
N ALA A 786 6.27 -16.03 -14.69
CA ALA A 786 7.10 -14.82 -14.67
C ALA A 786 8.37 -14.98 -15.52
N ALA A 787 9.04 -16.13 -15.40
CA ALA A 787 10.22 -16.49 -16.18
C ALA A 787 9.94 -16.50 -17.68
N MET A 788 8.86 -17.18 -18.10
CA MET A 788 8.48 -17.25 -19.52
C MET A 788 7.96 -15.92 -20.06
N ALA A 789 7.16 -15.17 -19.31
CA ALA A 789 6.64 -13.87 -19.73
C ALA A 789 7.78 -12.85 -19.91
N SER A 790 8.71 -12.76 -18.94
CA SER A 790 9.88 -11.88 -19.05
C SER A 790 10.82 -12.32 -20.20
N ALA A 791 11.07 -13.61 -20.36
CA ALA A 791 11.88 -14.14 -21.45
C ALA A 791 11.25 -13.93 -22.84
N SER A 792 9.91 -13.99 -22.99
CA SER A 792 9.27 -13.70 -24.28
C SER A 792 9.65 -12.31 -24.80
N ILE A 793 9.72 -11.32 -23.91
CA ILE A 793 10.11 -9.94 -24.27
C ILE A 793 11.56 -9.90 -24.77
N VAL A 794 12.47 -10.62 -24.09
CA VAL A 794 13.89 -10.72 -24.47
C VAL A 794 14.08 -11.32 -25.87
N PHE A 795 13.30 -12.35 -26.20
CA PHE A 795 13.39 -13.05 -27.49
C PHE A 795 12.52 -12.42 -28.60
N LYS A 796 11.56 -11.54 -28.27
CA LYS A 796 10.59 -10.92 -29.21
C LYS A 796 11.19 -10.32 -30.48
N SER A 797 12.41 -9.78 -30.42
CA SER A 797 13.12 -9.18 -31.55
C SER A 797 14.15 -10.11 -32.23
N ARG A 798 14.32 -11.33 -31.72
CA ARG A 798 15.36 -12.30 -32.12
C ARG A 798 14.79 -13.61 -32.67
N ASP A 799 13.73 -14.11 -32.04
CA ASP A 799 13.05 -15.37 -32.32
C ASP A 799 11.58 -15.20 -31.92
N THR A 800 10.77 -14.62 -32.84
CA THR A 800 9.36 -14.29 -32.57
C THR A 800 8.54 -15.53 -32.24
N THR A 801 8.76 -16.64 -32.95
CA THR A 801 8.05 -17.90 -32.73
C THR A 801 8.33 -18.49 -31.34
N TYR A 802 9.58 -18.40 -30.87
CA TYR A 802 9.92 -18.80 -29.51
C TYR A 802 9.35 -17.84 -28.46
N SER A 803 9.37 -16.53 -28.71
CA SER A 803 8.71 -15.50 -27.89
C SER A 803 7.22 -15.79 -27.70
N ASP A 804 6.49 -16.03 -28.80
CA ASP A 804 5.05 -16.24 -28.78
C ASP A 804 4.68 -17.57 -28.06
N SER A 805 5.52 -18.60 -28.23
CA SER A 805 5.41 -19.86 -27.47
C SER A 805 5.61 -19.65 -25.96
N LEU A 806 6.69 -18.97 -25.56
CA LEU A 806 6.94 -18.64 -24.15
C LEU A 806 5.76 -17.86 -23.54
N LEU A 807 5.25 -16.86 -24.25
CA LEU A 807 4.10 -16.07 -23.78
C LEU A 807 2.83 -16.93 -23.62
N GLN A 808 2.57 -17.84 -24.55
CA GLN A 808 1.43 -18.77 -24.45
C GLN A 808 1.55 -19.70 -23.23
N HIS A 809 2.72 -20.31 -23.00
CA HIS A 809 2.94 -21.15 -21.82
C HIS A 809 2.87 -20.30 -20.52
N ALA A 810 3.33 -19.05 -20.52
CA ALA A 810 3.23 -18.14 -19.38
C ALA A 810 1.78 -17.80 -18.99
N GLN A 811 0.95 -17.42 -19.97
CA GLN A 811 -0.47 -17.10 -19.74
C GLN A 811 -1.24 -18.30 -19.18
N LYS A 812 -0.95 -19.49 -19.70
CA LYS A 812 -1.51 -20.77 -19.22
C LYS A 812 -1.07 -21.08 -17.78
N LEU A 813 0.24 -21.04 -17.49
CA LEU A 813 0.77 -21.28 -16.13
C LEU A 813 0.19 -20.32 -15.09
N PHE A 814 0.09 -19.02 -15.41
CA PHE A 814 -0.53 -18.06 -14.52
C PHE A 814 -2.02 -18.35 -14.29
N THR A 815 -2.76 -18.73 -15.35
CA THR A 815 -4.18 -19.10 -15.22
C THR A 815 -4.35 -20.33 -14.33
N PHE A 816 -3.50 -21.34 -14.49
CA PHE A 816 -3.45 -22.53 -13.63
C PHE A 816 -3.11 -22.15 -12.17
N ALA A 817 -2.06 -21.35 -11.95
CA ALA A 817 -1.60 -20.90 -10.64
C ALA A 817 -2.66 -20.09 -9.88
N ASP A 818 -3.37 -19.19 -10.55
CA ASP A 818 -4.41 -18.35 -9.94
C ASP A 818 -5.72 -19.10 -9.70
N THR A 819 -6.05 -20.08 -10.54
CA THR A 819 -7.28 -20.88 -10.42
C THR A 819 -7.17 -21.96 -9.35
N TYR A 820 -6.04 -22.67 -9.29
CA TYR A 820 -5.84 -23.82 -8.40
C TYR A 820 -4.84 -23.46 -7.30
N ARG A 821 -5.30 -22.72 -6.29
CA ARG A 821 -4.41 -22.10 -5.29
C ARG A 821 -3.92 -23.04 -4.19
N GLY A 822 -2.60 -23.06 -3.97
CA GLY A 822 -1.92 -23.79 -2.90
C GLY A 822 -0.39 -23.73 -3.04
N LEU A 823 0.36 -24.09 -2.00
CA LEU A 823 1.83 -24.16 -2.05
C LEU A 823 2.30 -25.52 -2.56
N ALA A 824 3.33 -25.55 -3.40
CA ALA A 824 3.99 -26.80 -3.79
C ALA A 824 4.61 -27.51 -2.58
N SER A 825 5.10 -26.74 -1.60
CA SER A 825 5.67 -27.25 -0.34
C SER A 825 4.63 -27.85 0.62
N ASP A 826 3.36 -27.44 0.56
CA ASP A 826 2.25 -28.10 1.27
C ASP A 826 1.83 -29.40 0.57
N THR A 827 1.72 -29.35 -0.76
CA THR A 827 1.39 -30.52 -1.60
C THR A 827 2.47 -31.61 -1.50
N TYR A 828 3.74 -31.23 -1.39
CA TYR A 828 4.89 -32.13 -1.28
C TYR A 828 5.79 -31.77 -0.09
N PRO A 829 5.46 -32.18 1.15
CA PRO A 829 6.18 -31.78 2.38
C PRO A 829 7.69 -32.08 2.39
N LYS A 830 8.20 -33.02 1.56
CA LYS A 830 9.65 -33.21 1.37
C LYS A 830 10.36 -31.92 0.90
N LEU A 831 9.70 -31.09 0.08
CA LEU A 831 10.28 -29.85 -0.44
C LEU A 831 10.62 -28.86 0.66
N GLN A 832 9.96 -28.93 1.82
CA GLN A 832 10.19 -28.03 2.96
C GLN A 832 11.62 -28.12 3.53
N ASN A 833 12.33 -29.23 3.26
CA ASN A 833 13.73 -29.41 3.66
C ASN A 833 14.75 -28.72 2.72
N TYR A 834 14.30 -28.18 1.58
CA TYR A 834 15.17 -27.65 0.52
C TYR A 834 14.70 -26.27 0.04
N TYR A 835 13.46 -26.21 -0.46
CA TYR A 835 12.80 -25.04 -1.02
C TYR A 835 11.41 -24.92 -0.40
N ASN A 836 11.37 -24.56 0.88
CA ASN A 836 10.13 -24.25 1.57
C ASN A 836 9.62 -22.87 1.13
N SER A 837 8.52 -22.84 0.36
CA SER A 837 7.84 -21.58 0.09
C SER A 837 7.19 -20.99 1.36
N THR A 838 7.27 -19.67 1.53
CA THR A 838 6.52 -18.92 2.55
C THR A 838 5.19 -18.34 2.05
N GLY A 839 4.94 -18.33 0.74
CA GLY A 839 3.77 -17.71 0.12
C GLY A 839 3.52 -18.15 -1.33
N TYR A 840 2.37 -17.75 -1.88
CA TYR A 840 2.16 -17.76 -3.35
C TYR A 840 1.62 -16.40 -3.86
N GLN A 841 1.36 -15.49 -2.93
CA GLN A 841 0.60 -14.26 -3.16
C GLN A 841 1.43 -13.24 -3.92
N ASP A 842 2.72 -13.21 -3.68
CA ASP A 842 3.68 -12.32 -4.32
C ASP A 842 4.18 -12.85 -5.66
N GLU A 843 4.27 -14.17 -5.89
CA GLU A 843 4.46 -14.71 -7.24
C GLU A 843 3.27 -14.44 -8.15
N LEU A 844 2.05 -14.53 -7.63
CA LEU A 844 0.87 -14.13 -8.41
C LEU A 844 0.91 -12.64 -8.79
N LEU A 845 1.41 -11.75 -7.92
CA LEU A 845 1.64 -10.35 -8.27
C LEU A 845 2.81 -10.16 -9.25
N TRP A 846 3.89 -10.91 -9.08
CA TRP A 846 5.11 -10.86 -9.89
C TRP A 846 4.86 -11.36 -11.32
N ALA A 847 4.22 -12.52 -11.46
CA ALA A 847 3.81 -13.12 -12.73
C ALA A 847 2.83 -12.22 -13.49
N ALA A 848 1.82 -11.68 -12.81
CA ALA A 848 0.91 -10.70 -13.43
C ALA A 848 1.65 -9.41 -13.83
N SER A 849 2.64 -8.96 -13.06
CA SER A 849 3.47 -7.79 -13.44
C SER A 849 4.29 -8.05 -14.71
N TRP A 850 4.88 -9.24 -14.85
CA TRP A 850 5.61 -9.62 -16.07
C TRP A 850 4.70 -9.89 -17.27
N LEU A 851 3.54 -10.51 -17.06
CA LEU A 851 2.52 -10.68 -18.10
C LEU A 851 1.95 -9.33 -18.57
N TYR A 852 1.77 -8.37 -17.68
CA TYR A 852 1.45 -6.99 -18.05
C TYR A 852 2.54 -6.38 -18.94
N HIS A 853 3.82 -6.51 -18.56
CA HIS A 853 4.94 -6.02 -19.35
C HIS A 853 5.10 -6.72 -20.72
N ALA A 854 4.70 -7.97 -20.85
CA ALA A 854 4.76 -8.71 -22.11
C ALA A 854 3.59 -8.42 -23.06
N THR A 855 2.38 -8.27 -22.52
CA THR A 855 1.12 -8.16 -23.30
C THR A 855 0.59 -6.74 -23.44
N GLY A 856 0.81 -5.86 -22.47
CA GLY A 856 0.10 -4.58 -22.32
C GLY A 856 -1.35 -4.70 -21.83
N ASP A 857 -1.84 -5.92 -21.53
CA ASP A 857 -3.23 -6.17 -21.14
C ASP A 857 -3.51 -5.61 -19.73
N GLN A 858 -4.41 -4.62 -19.67
CA GLN A 858 -4.77 -3.92 -18.44
C GLN A 858 -5.44 -4.81 -17.38
N THR A 859 -5.92 -6.01 -17.75
CA THR A 859 -6.44 -6.99 -16.77
C THR A 859 -5.36 -7.39 -15.77
N TYR A 860 -4.12 -7.63 -16.21
CA TYR A 860 -2.98 -7.92 -15.32
C TYR A 860 -2.58 -6.71 -14.47
N LEU A 861 -2.62 -5.49 -15.02
CA LEU A 861 -2.33 -4.28 -14.24
C LEU A 861 -3.40 -4.05 -13.15
N SER A 862 -4.68 -4.26 -13.50
CA SER A 862 -5.81 -4.21 -12.56
C SER A 862 -5.72 -5.31 -11.49
N TYR A 863 -5.29 -6.52 -11.86
CA TYR A 863 -5.01 -7.62 -10.92
C TYR A 863 -4.02 -7.15 -9.84
N VAL A 864 -2.84 -6.64 -10.24
CA VAL A 864 -1.77 -6.26 -9.30
C VAL A 864 -2.03 -4.95 -8.55
N THR A 865 -2.78 -4.00 -9.12
CA THR A 865 -2.99 -2.68 -8.48
C THR A 865 -4.34 -2.51 -7.77
N VAL A 866 -5.41 -3.14 -8.26
CA VAL A 866 -6.79 -2.91 -7.79
C VAL A 866 -7.38 -4.15 -7.11
N GLN A 867 -7.29 -5.32 -7.75
CA GLN A 867 -7.95 -6.54 -7.27
C GLN A 867 -7.22 -7.17 -6.08
N TYR A 868 -5.91 -7.40 -6.21
CA TYR A 868 -5.12 -8.12 -5.20
C TYR A 868 -4.00 -7.29 -4.56
N GLY A 869 -3.58 -6.16 -5.15
CA GLY A 869 -2.49 -5.33 -4.60
C GLY A 869 -2.65 -5.00 -3.11
N LYS A 870 -3.85 -4.57 -2.67
CA LYS A 870 -4.11 -4.29 -1.25
C LYS A 870 -4.03 -5.54 -0.34
N ALA A 871 -4.30 -6.73 -0.88
CA ALA A 871 -4.34 -7.97 -0.11
C ALA A 871 -2.99 -8.67 -0.06
N PHE A 872 -2.19 -8.59 -1.13
CA PHE A 872 -0.99 -9.41 -1.34
C PHE A 872 0.32 -8.59 -1.28
N ALA A 873 0.32 -7.28 -1.59
CA ALA A 873 1.58 -6.54 -1.81
C ALA A 873 2.26 -5.96 -0.54
N ASP A 874 1.67 -6.19 0.63
CA ASP A 874 1.98 -5.61 1.96
C ASP A 874 2.52 -4.16 1.95
N TRP A 875 1.84 -3.27 1.21
CA TRP A 875 2.27 -1.89 0.97
C TRP A 875 2.66 -1.12 2.24
N GLY A 876 3.83 -0.49 2.20
CA GLY A 876 4.43 0.23 3.31
C GLY A 876 5.34 -0.62 4.22
N ARG A 877 5.49 -1.93 3.95
CA ARG A 877 6.44 -2.81 4.64
C ARG A 877 7.48 -3.38 3.67
N PRO A 878 8.76 -2.98 3.80
CA PRO A 878 9.86 -3.59 3.05
C PRO A 878 10.07 -5.06 3.39
N THR A 879 10.36 -5.88 2.36
CA THR A 879 10.74 -7.30 2.49
C THR A 879 12.12 -7.56 1.84
N TRP A 880 12.54 -8.82 1.75
CA TRP A 880 13.87 -9.23 1.27
C TRP A 880 13.79 -10.09 0.01
N PHE A 881 13.98 -9.45 -1.15
CA PHE A 881 13.93 -10.12 -2.46
C PHE A 881 14.80 -11.37 -2.51
N SER A 882 14.22 -12.50 -2.92
CA SER A 882 14.82 -13.84 -2.95
C SER A 882 14.05 -14.76 -3.91
N TRP A 883 14.50 -16.02 -4.07
CA TRP A 883 13.72 -17.02 -4.80
C TRP A 883 12.37 -17.35 -4.12
N ASP A 884 12.19 -16.96 -2.87
CA ASP A 884 11.00 -17.15 -2.04
C ASP A 884 10.12 -15.89 -2.01
N ASP A 885 10.62 -14.75 -1.52
CA ASP A 885 9.89 -13.47 -1.47
C ASP A 885 10.19 -12.57 -2.69
N LYS A 886 9.14 -12.25 -3.47
CA LYS A 886 9.18 -11.42 -4.68
C LYS A 886 8.59 -10.03 -4.44
N LEU A 887 8.16 -9.66 -3.23
CA LEU A 887 7.47 -8.40 -2.97
C LEU A 887 8.37 -7.19 -3.22
N ALA A 888 9.57 -7.16 -2.66
CA ALA A 888 10.52 -6.07 -2.89
C ALA A 888 10.90 -5.93 -4.39
N GLY A 889 11.03 -7.05 -5.12
CA GLY A 889 11.25 -7.05 -6.57
C GLY A 889 10.07 -6.49 -7.34
N THR A 890 8.85 -6.94 -7.02
CA THR A 890 7.58 -6.47 -7.61
C THR A 890 7.33 -5.00 -7.35
N GLN A 891 7.64 -4.50 -6.14
CA GLN A 891 7.53 -3.09 -5.77
C GLN A 891 8.47 -2.22 -6.61
N VAL A 892 9.73 -2.64 -6.79
CA VAL A 892 10.68 -1.95 -7.67
C VAL A 892 10.21 -2.03 -9.12
N LEU A 893 9.85 -3.20 -9.64
CA LEU A 893 9.37 -3.38 -11.02
C LEU A 893 8.15 -2.50 -11.32
N LEU A 894 7.11 -2.51 -10.48
CA LEU A 894 5.92 -1.67 -10.70
C LEU A 894 6.17 -0.17 -10.46
N SER A 895 7.20 0.21 -9.70
CA SER A 895 7.60 1.63 -9.61
C SER A 895 8.06 2.20 -10.97
N ARG A 896 8.60 1.35 -11.87
CA ARG A 896 8.93 1.68 -13.27
C ARG A 896 7.75 2.31 -14.01
N LEU A 897 6.54 1.77 -13.79
CA LEU A 897 5.31 2.28 -14.39
C LEU A 897 4.88 3.64 -13.79
N ASN A 898 5.29 3.96 -12.56
CA ASN A 898 5.12 5.31 -12.00
C ASN A 898 6.18 6.30 -12.53
N PHE A 899 7.38 5.83 -12.87
CA PHE A 899 8.46 6.65 -13.44
C PHE A 899 8.26 6.98 -14.92
N PHE A 900 7.82 6.00 -15.73
CA PHE A 900 7.78 6.11 -17.20
C PHE A 900 6.37 5.97 -17.82
N GLY A 901 5.36 5.54 -17.05
CA GLY A 901 4.03 5.21 -17.56
C GLY A 901 3.26 6.39 -18.18
N SER A 902 2.43 6.09 -19.18
CA SER A 902 1.58 7.08 -19.83
C SER A 902 0.29 7.37 -19.04
N LYS A 903 -0.35 8.52 -19.29
CA LYS A 903 -1.49 9.04 -18.51
C LYS A 903 -2.84 8.35 -18.82
N GLN A 904 -2.85 7.09 -19.22
CA GLN A 904 -4.06 6.34 -19.59
C GLN A 904 -4.55 5.34 -18.53
N THR A 905 -3.75 5.09 -17.49
CA THR A 905 -4.18 4.38 -16.27
C THR A 905 -5.33 5.10 -15.55
N SER A 906 -6.25 4.34 -14.95
CA SER A 906 -7.31 4.88 -14.11
C SER A 906 -6.78 5.49 -12.81
N ASN A 907 -7.64 6.24 -12.11
CA ASN A 907 -7.30 6.78 -10.79
C ASN A 907 -7.04 5.69 -9.72
N ALA A 908 -7.55 4.47 -9.92
CA ALA A 908 -7.34 3.35 -9.00
C ALA A 908 -5.98 2.68 -9.23
N GLU A 909 -5.65 2.35 -10.48
CA GLU A 909 -4.35 1.77 -10.85
C GLU A 909 -3.21 2.74 -10.51
N ASN A 910 -3.38 4.05 -10.79
CA ASN A 910 -2.41 5.08 -10.38
C ASN A 910 -2.20 5.17 -8.86
N MET A 911 -3.23 4.85 -8.05
CA MET A 911 -3.08 4.79 -6.59
C MET A 911 -2.27 3.55 -6.18
N GLY A 912 -2.56 2.38 -6.77
CA GLY A 912 -1.79 1.16 -6.53
C GLY A 912 -0.32 1.30 -6.96
N LEU A 913 -0.05 1.82 -8.16
CA LEU A 913 1.30 2.12 -8.65
C LEU A 913 2.05 3.12 -7.75
N LYS A 914 1.35 4.10 -7.17
CA LYS A 914 1.94 4.97 -6.15
C LYS A 914 2.31 4.20 -4.89
N MET A 915 1.45 3.31 -4.39
CA MET A 915 1.76 2.49 -3.20
C MET A 915 2.95 1.55 -3.43
N TYR A 916 3.05 0.93 -4.61
CA TYR A 916 4.23 0.14 -4.99
C TYR A 916 5.50 0.99 -4.99
N ARG A 917 5.45 2.19 -5.59
CA ARG A 917 6.58 3.13 -5.54
C ARG A 917 6.91 3.58 -4.12
N ASP A 918 5.93 3.97 -3.31
CA ASP A 918 6.13 4.40 -1.93
C ASP A 918 6.80 3.30 -1.09
N THR A 919 6.46 2.04 -1.37
CA THR A 919 7.07 0.87 -0.70
C THR A 919 8.47 0.56 -1.26
N ALA A 920 8.70 0.71 -2.57
CA ALA A 920 10.04 0.62 -3.16
C ALA A 920 10.98 1.71 -2.62
N GLU A 921 10.50 2.95 -2.46
CA GLU A 921 11.26 4.01 -1.78
C GLU A 921 11.57 3.61 -0.33
N ALA A 922 10.64 2.97 0.39
CA ALA A 922 10.89 2.44 1.73
C ALA A 922 11.94 1.29 1.76
N VAL A 923 11.94 0.38 0.77
CA VAL A 923 12.98 -0.65 0.60
C VAL A 923 14.34 0.01 0.42
N ILE A 924 14.50 0.91 -0.55
CA ILE A 924 15.75 1.65 -0.81
C ILE A 924 16.20 2.43 0.43
N CYS A 925 15.27 3.07 1.15
CA CYS A 925 15.56 3.76 2.41
C CYS A 925 15.99 2.84 3.57
N GLY A 926 15.73 1.53 3.50
CA GLY A 926 16.28 0.52 4.41
C GLY A 926 17.68 0.04 4.01
N LEU A 927 18.00 0.05 2.72
CA LEU A 927 19.28 -0.40 2.17
C LEU A 927 20.41 0.63 2.30
N LEU A 928 20.09 1.92 2.37
CA LEU A 928 21.07 3.00 2.54
C LEU A 928 21.61 3.05 3.99
N PRO A 929 22.94 2.90 4.22
CA PRO A 929 23.49 2.73 5.58
C PRO A 929 23.34 3.97 6.47
N ASP A 930 23.50 5.19 5.93
CA ASP A 930 23.36 6.43 6.71
C ASP A 930 21.90 6.89 6.87
N SER A 931 20.92 6.03 6.54
CA SER A 931 19.50 6.34 6.56
C SER A 931 18.91 6.29 7.97
N PRO A 932 18.01 7.22 8.36
CA PRO A 932 17.30 7.10 9.63
C PRO A 932 16.37 5.87 9.72
N SER A 933 16.16 5.17 8.60
CA SER A 933 15.44 3.90 8.50
C SER A 933 16.33 2.73 8.06
N ALA A 934 17.66 2.87 8.13
CA ALA A 934 18.60 1.84 7.71
C ALA A 934 18.38 0.51 8.45
N THR A 935 18.50 -0.61 7.75
CA THR A 935 18.47 -1.93 8.40
C THR A 935 19.69 -2.13 9.31
N ALA A 936 19.45 -2.71 10.49
CA ALA A 936 20.48 -3.21 11.39
C ALA A 936 21.04 -4.59 10.96
N SER A 937 20.40 -5.25 9.99
CA SER A 937 20.77 -6.59 9.50
C SER A 937 22.01 -6.53 8.60
N ARG A 938 23.19 -6.37 9.21
CA ARG A 938 24.49 -6.24 8.54
C ARG A 938 25.62 -6.96 9.29
N THR A 939 26.72 -7.19 8.57
CA THR A 939 28.02 -7.56 9.15
C THR A 939 28.81 -6.32 9.63
N GLY A 940 29.93 -6.52 10.33
CA GLY A 940 30.83 -5.44 10.73
C GLY A 940 31.52 -4.76 9.54
N GLY A 941 31.77 -5.51 8.46
CA GLY A 941 32.23 -5.00 7.16
C GLY A 941 31.14 -4.36 6.29
N GLY A 942 29.90 -4.25 6.77
CA GLY A 942 28.83 -3.48 6.11
C GLY A 942 28.00 -4.22 5.04
N LEU A 943 28.27 -5.52 4.83
CA LEU A 943 27.44 -6.40 4.00
C LEU A 943 26.02 -6.51 4.59
N VAL A 944 24.99 -6.47 3.77
CA VAL A 944 23.61 -6.81 4.16
C VAL A 944 23.53 -8.30 4.51
N TRP A 945 23.12 -8.62 5.73
CA TRP A 945 23.18 -9.98 6.28
C TRP A 945 21.86 -10.34 6.96
N ILE A 946 21.07 -11.20 6.33
CA ILE A 946 19.68 -11.52 6.73
C ILE A 946 19.55 -12.95 7.27
N SER A 947 20.21 -13.89 6.60
CA SER A 947 20.22 -15.33 6.91
C SER A 947 21.64 -15.80 7.15
N GLY A 948 21.81 -16.78 8.05
CA GLY A 948 23.06 -17.50 8.24
C GLY A 948 23.36 -18.50 7.12
N TRP A 949 22.33 -19.04 6.48
CA TRP A 949 22.44 -19.86 5.27
C TRP A 949 22.35 -18.95 4.03
N ASN A 950 23.30 -19.06 3.11
CA ASN A 950 23.37 -18.27 1.88
C ASN A 950 23.19 -16.75 2.14
N SER A 951 24.08 -16.17 2.94
CA SER A 951 24.02 -14.75 3.33
C SER A 951 24.16 -13.79 2.15
N LEU A 952 24.87 -14.18 1.09
CA LEU A 952 25.09 -13.35 -0.11
C LEU A 952 23.88 -13.25 -1.04
N GLN A 953 22.87 -14.12 -0.92
CA GLN A 953 21.59 -13.98 -1.64
C GLN A 953 21.01 -12.58 -1.47
N HIS A 954 20.73 -12.18 -0.23
CA HIS A 954 20.00 -10.95 0.05
C HIS A 954 20.86 -9.70 -0.19
N ALA A 955 22.19 -9.79 0.00
CA ALA A 955 23.10 -8.70 -0.35
C ALA A 955 23.13 -8.43 -1.85
N THR A 956 23.26 -9.49 -2.67
CA THR A 956 23.29 -9.40 -4.13
C THR A 956 21.95 -8.89 -4.67
N ASN A 957 20.84 -9.44 -4.15
CA ASN A 957 19.49 -9.06 -4.55
C ASN A 957 19.15 -7.61 -4.17
N ALA A 958 19.50 -7.18 -2.94
CA ALA A 958 19.35 -5.79 -2.50
C ALA A 958 20.18 -4.81 -3.35
N ALA A 959 21.42 -5.17 -3.68
CA ALA A 959 22.29 -4.35 -4.50
C ALA A 959 21.77 -4.21 -5.93
N PHE A 960 21.31 -5.31 -6.55
CA PHE A 960 20.69 -5.28 -7.88
C PHE A 960 19.46 -4.36 -7.93
N LEU A 961 18.52 -4.52 -6.98
CA LEU A 961 17.35 -3.64 -6.88
C LEU A 961 17.74 -2.17 -6.66
N ALA A 962 18.83 -1.90 -5.94
CA ALA A 962 19.35 -0.55 -5.77
C ALA A 962 19.93 0.07 -7.06
N VAL A 963 20.68 -0.68 -7.90
CA VAL A 963 21.12 -0.17 -9.21
C VAL A 963 19.91 0.12 -10.11
N VAL A 964 18.99 -0.84 -10.22
CA VAL A 964 17.78 -0.71 -11.05
C VAL A 964 16.99 0.53 -10.64
N TYR A 965 16.75 0.72 -9.35
CA TYR A 965 16.03 1.90 -8.85
C TYR A 965 16.81 3.20 -9.05
N SER A 966 18.15 3.20 -8.89
CA SER A 966 18.95 4.41 -9.17
C SER A 966 18.88 4.82 -10.64
N ASP A 967 18.89 3.85 -11.55
CA ASP A 967 18.92 4.12 -12.98
C ASP A 967 17.51 4.49 -13.51
N TYR A 968 16.44 4.00 -12.86
CA TYR A 968 15.08 4.55 -13.01
C TYR A 968 15.03 6.03 -12.61
N MET A 969 15.64 6.40 -11.49
CA MET A 969 15.67 7.79 -11.03
C MET A 969 16.49 8.69 -11.96
N LEU A 970 17.65 8.23 -12.45
CA LEU A 970 18.45 8.94 -13.46
C LEU A 970 17.62 9.20 -14.72
N THR A 971 17.04 8.15 -15.28
CA THR A 971 16.32 8.20 -16.57
C THR A 971 15.02 9.02 -16.48
N SER A 972 14.32 8.97 -15.35
CA SER A 972 13.13 9.79 -15.08
C SER A 972 13.43 11.22 -14.63
N GLN A 973 14.71 11.58 -14.45
CA GLN A 973 15.15 12.85 -13.86
C GLN A 973 14.62 13.08 -12.43
N THR A 974 14.40 12.01 -11.66
CA THR A 974 14.04 12.09 -10.24
C THR A 974 15.27 12.43 -9.41
N ALA A 975 15.34 13.66 -8.89
CA ALA A 975 16.55 14.19 -8.27
C ALA A 975 16.96 13.51 -6.95
N ALA A 976 16.00 13.00 -6.17
CA ALA A 976 16.25 12.28 -4.92
C ALA A 976 15.02 11.51 -4.41
N VAL A 977 15.25 10.47 -3.59
CA VAL A 977 14.28 9.85 -2.66
C VAL A 977 14.39 10.54 -1.29
N GLN A 978 13.29 10.57 -0.51
CA GLN A 978 13.26 11.18 0.83
C GLN A 978 13.08 10.12 1.93
N CYS A 979 14.17 9.73 2.58
CA CYS A 979 14.18 8.79 3.69
C CYS A 979 14.11 9.54 5.03
N SER A 980 12.94 9.51 5.68
CA SER A 980 12.72 10.07 7.03
C SER A 980 13.27 11.50 7.21
N GLY A 981 13.09 12.36 6.21
CA GLY A 981 13.55 13.76 6.21
C GLY A 981 14.92 14.02 5.57
N LYS A 982 15.76 12.99 5.39
CA LYS A 982 17.03 13.06 4.65
C LYS A 982 16.79 12.73 3.17
N TYR A 983 17.53 13.36 2.27
CA TYR A 983 17.41 13.17 0.82
C TYR A 983 18.61 12.39 0.28
N TYR A 984 18.35 11.47 -0.65
CA TYR A 984 19.34 10.62 -1.31
C TYR A 984 19.22 10.69 -2.81
N SER A 985 20.31 11.04 -3.49
CA SER A 985 20.41 11.10 -4.95
C SER A 985 20.53 9.68 -5.55
N PRO A 986 20.35 9.52 -6.88
CA PRO A 986 20.63 8.26 -7.56
C PRO A 986 22.04 7.74 -7.30
N THR A 987 23.03 8.64 -7.24
CA THR A 987 24.43 8.29 -6.96
C THR A 987 24.60 7.68 -5.57
N ASP A 988 23.89 8.14 -4.55
CA ASP A 988 24.00 7.59 -3.20
C ASP A 988 23.47 6.15 -3.12
N ILE A 989 22.40 5.86 -3.87
CA ILE A 989 21.80 4.52 -4.00
C ILE A 989 22.71 3.59 -4.80
N ARG A 990 23.26 4.08 -5.92
CA ARG A 990 24.23 3.34 -6.74
C ARG A 990 25.55 3.08 -6.00
N ASN A 991 25.98 4.00 -5.13
CA ASN A 991 27.15 3.81 -4.25
C ASN A 991 26.93 2.69 -3.21
N PHE A 992 25.72 2.51 -2.70
CA PHE A 992 25.40 1.34 -1.87
C PHE A 992 25.51 0.03 -2.67
N ALA A 993 24.97 -0.02 -3.89
CA ALA A 993 25.10 -1.21 -4.72
C ALA A 993 26.57 -1.53 -5.07
N ILE A 994 27.37 -0.49 -5.36
CA ILE A 994 28.82 -0.58 -5.55
C ILE A 994 29.51 -1.13 -4.29
N SER A 995 29.10 -0.75 -3.08
CA SER A 995 29.74 -1.27 -1.85
C SER A 995 29.49 -2.78 -1.66
N GLN A 996 28.27 -3.25 -1.94
CA GLN A 996 27.96 -4.68 -1.86
C GLN A 996 28.67 -5.47 -2.98
N ALA A 997 28.67 -4.97 -4.21
CA ALA A 997 29.41 -5.57 -5.32
C ALA A 997 30.93 -5.61 -5.03
N ASN A 998 31.50 -4.55 -4.46
CA ASN A 998 32.89 -4.51 -4.05
C ASN A 998 33.19 -5.52 -2.95
N TYR A 999 32.33 -5.64 -1.93
CA TYR A 999 32.46 -6.63 -0.87
C TYR A 999 32.46 -8.06 -1.43
N ILE A 1000 31.53 -8.37 -2.36
CA ILE A 1000 31.46 -9.67 -3.05
C ILE A 1000 32.75 -9.94 -3.84
N LEU A 1001 33.27 -8.94 -4.56
CA LEU A 1001 34.49 -9.03 -5.38
C LEU A 1001 35.80 -8.88 -4.58
N GLY A 1002 35.76 -8.96 -3.25
CA GLY A 1002 36.94 -9.05 -2.39
C GLY A 1002 37.26 -7.85 -1.50
N ASP A 1003 36.52 -6.73 -1.58
CA ASP A 1003 36.72 -5.60 -0.66
C ASP A 1003 35.95 -5.80 0.67
N ASN A 1004 36.31 -6.86 1.36
CA ASN A 1004 35.75 -7.29 2.64
C ASN A 1004 36.87 -7.47 3.69
N PRO A 1005 36.57 -7.75 4.98
CA PRO A 1005 37.60 -7.93 6.00
C PRO A 1005 38.57 -9.10 5.76
N MET A 1006 38.21 -10.08 4.94
CA MET A 1006 39.07 -11.23 4.60
C MET A 1006 39.92 -11.04 3.32
N LYS A 1007 39.66 -9.99 2.53
CA LYS A 1007 40.26 -9.76 1.21
C LYS A 1007 40.17 -10.99 0.27
N LEU A 1008 39.00 -11.62 0.30
CA LEU A 1008 38.64 -12.85 -0.41
C LEU A 1008 37.45 -12.58 -1.34
N SER A 1009 37.58 -12.79 -2.65
CA SER A 1009 36.44 -12.70 -3.58
C SER A 1009 35.50 -13.89 -3.38
N TYR A 1010 34.21 -13.65 -3.17
CA TYR A 1010 33.19 -14.71 -3.09
C TYR A 1010 32.69 -15.16 -4.47
N LEU A 1011 33.17 -14.51 -5.54
CA LEU A 1011 33.02 -14.97 -6.93
C LEU A 1011 34.21 -15.87 -7.30
N VAL A 1012 33.96 -17.18 -7.45
CA VAL A 1012 34.98 -18.20 -7.68
C VAL A 1012 35.66 -18.00 -9.04
N GLY A 1013 36.99 -17.90 -9.02
CA GLY A 1013 37.81 -17.63 -10.20
C GLY A 1013 38.02 -16.14 -10.52
N TYR A 1014 37.41 -15.21 -9.75
CA TYR A 1014 37.68 -13.78 -9.89
C TYR A 1014 38.71 -13.29 -8.86
N GLY A 1015 39.65 -12.45 -9.33
CA GLY A 1015 40.71 -11.88 -8.50
C GLY A 1015 41.82 -12.88 -8.15
N SER A 1016 42.72 -12.48 -7.24
CA SER A 1016 43.88 -13.27 -6.82
C SER A 1016 43.61 -14.24 -5.65
N SER A 1017 42.45 -14.14 -5.01
CA SER A 1017 42.06 -14.93 -3.83
C SER A 1017 40.55 -15.15 -3.84
N TYR A 1018 40.13 -16.42 -3.89
CA TYR A 1018 38.73 -16.86 -3.91
C TYR A 1018 38.60 -18.29 -3.32
N PRO A 1019 37.40 -18.72 -2.87
CA PRO A 1019 37.15 -20.06 -2.33
C PRO A 1019 37.60 -21.18 -3.28
N GLN A 1020 38.35 -22.14 -2.76
CA GLN A 1020 38.87 -23.28 -3.50
C GLN A 1020 38.16 -24.60 -3.16
N GLN A 1021 37.39 -24.64 -2.06
CA GLN A 1021 36.68 -25.83 -1.57
C GLN A 1021 35.16 -25.64 -1.63
N VAL A 1022 34.66 -25.14 -2.77
CA VAL A 1022 33.24 -24.98 -3.08
C VAL A 1022 32.48 -26.30 -2.92
N HIS A 1023 31.35 -26.29 -2.21
CA HIS A 1023 30.43 -27.43 -2.07
C HIS A 1023 29.70 -27.65 -3.40
N HIS A 1024 30.39 -28.31 -4.34
CA HIS A 1024 29.85 -28.64 -5.66
C HIS A 1024 30.43 -29.97 -6.16
N ARG A 1025 29.57 -30.97 -6.30
CA ARG A 1025 29.93 -32.37 -6.63
C ARG A 1025 30.85 -32.48 -7.82
N GLY A 1026 30.43 -31.96 -8.99
CA GLY A 1026 31.20 -32.01 -10.23
C GLY A 1026 32.54 -31.25 -10.21
N ALA A 1027 32.72 -30.29 -9.29
CA ALA A 1027 33.99 -29.57 -9.14
C ALA A 1027 34.97 -30.32 -8.22
N SER A 1028 34.45 -30.97 -7.18
CA SER A 1028 35.24 -31.72 -6.19
C SER A 1028 35.84 -33.04 -6.70
N ILE A 1029 35.26 -33.64 -7.74
CA ILE A 1029 35.66 -34.96 -8.27
C ILE A 1029 36.46 -34.77 -9.57
N PRO A 1030 37.67 -35.38 -9.72
CA PRO A 1030 38.49 -35.24 -10.93
C PRO A 1030 37.78 -35.65 -12.22
N ALA A 1031 38.16 -34.99 -13.33
CA ALA A 1031 37.55 -35.16 -14.65
C ALA A 1031 37.65 -36.59 -15.25
N ASP A 1032 38.53 -37.46 -14.71
CA ASP A 1032 38.72 -38.85 -15.10
C ASP A 1032 38.22 -39.88 -14.06
N ALA A 1033 37.91 -39.43 -12.84
CA ALA A 1033 37.55 -40.30 -11.72
C ALA A 1033 36.16 -40.94 -11.89
N LYS A 1034 36.03 -42.20 -11.47
CA LYS A 1034 34.79 -42.98 -11.53
C LYS A 1034 34.42 -43.54 -10.17
N THR A 1035 33.79 -42.70 -9.36
CA THR A 1035 33.34 -43.05 -8.01
C THR A 1035 32.03 -43.84 -8.01
N GLY A 1036 31.12 -43.50 -8.92
CA GLY A 1036 29.68 -43.70 -8.67
C GLY A 1036 29.26 -42.99 -7.38
N CYS A 1037 28.12 -43.41 -6.82
CA CYS A 1037 27.52 -42.93 -5.57
C CYS A 1037 28.31 -43.19 -4.27
N LYS A 1038 29.64 -43.07 -4.32
CA LYS A 1038 30.60 -43.38 -3.23
C LYS A 1038 31.80 -42.42 -3.20
N GLY A 1039 31.67 -41.23 -3.77
CA GLY A 1039 32.74 -40.24 -3.89
C GLY A 1039 32.98 -39.39 -2.64
N PHE A 1040 32.44 -39.74 -1.47
CA PHE A 1040 32.50 -38.91 -0.26
C PHE A 1040 33.93 -38.58 0.23
N GLN A 1041 34.96 -39.33 -0.18
CA GLN A 1041 36.36 -38.91 0.03
C GLN A 1041 36.73 -37.59 -0.67
N TYR A 1042 35.97 -37.17 -1.69
CA TYR A 1042 36.10 -35.87 -2.35
C TYR A 1042 35.27 -34.77 -1.66
N LEU A 1043 34.20 -35.13 -0.91
CA LEU A 1043 33.54 -34.18 -0.01
C LEU A 1043 34.51 -33.77 1.10
N HIS A 1044 34.95 -34.74 1.91
CA HIS A 1044 35.77 -34.51 3.11
C HIS A 1044 37.28 -34.30 2.83
N SER A 1045 37.68 -34.10 1.56
CA SER A 1045 39.08 -33.80 1.21
C SER A 1045 39.45 -32.38 1.59
N THR A 1046 40.56 -32.17 2.30
CA THR A 1046 41.09 -30.82 2.59
C THR A 1046 41.87 -30.20 1.42
N SER A 1047 41.89 -30.85 0.25
CA SER A 1047 42.51 -30.30 -0.96
C SER A 1047 41.52 -29.38 -1.69
N PRO A 1048 42.02 -28.38 -2.45
CA PRO A 1048 41.24 -27.63 -3.44
C PRO A 1048 40.43 -28.54 -4.38
N ASN A 1049 39.31 -28.02 -4.89
CA ASN A 1049 38.54 -28.68 -5.94
C ASN A 1049 39.43 -28.90 -7.18
N PRO A 1050 39.57 -30.14 -7.71
CA PRO A 1050 40.39 -30.43 -8.88
C PRO A 1050 39.88 -29.75 -10.15
N ASN A 1051 38.59 -29.41 -10.22
CA ASN A 1051 38.02 -28.57 -11.26
C ASN A 1051 37.48 -27.27 -10.65
N VAL A 1052 37.81 -26.11 -11.22
CA VAL A 1052 37.31 -24.82 -10.73
C VAL A 1052 35.86 -24.61 -11.19
N ALA A 1053 34.94 -24.38 -10.23
CA ALA A 1053 33.57 -23.95 -10.47
C ALA A 1053 33.54 -22.46 -10.87
N LEU A 1054 34.08 -22.16 -12.05
CA LEU A 1054 34.34 -20.79 -12.51
C LEU A 1054 33.03 -20.00 -12.65
N GLY A 1055 32.97 -18.83 -12.02
CA GLY A 1055 31.79 -17.97 -11.97
C GLY A 1055 30.85 -18.22 -10.80
N ALA A 1056 31.07 -19.27 -10.00
CA ALA A 1056 30.19 -19.61 -8.88
C ALA A 1056 30.19 -18.50 -7.81
N LEU A 1057 29.01 -17.96 -7.48
CA LEU A 1057 28.82 -17.14 -6.28
C LEU A 1057 28.45 -18.05 -5.10
N VAL A 1058 29.36 -18.15 -4.12
CA VAL A 1058 29.15 -18.98 -2.91
C VAL A 1058 28.16 -18.34 -1.93
N GLY A 1059 27.66 -19.13 -0.97
CA GLY A 1059 26.70 -18.71 0.05
C GLY A 1059 27.20 -17.56 0.95
N GLY A 1060 28.50 -17.53 1.26
CA GLY A 1060 29.19 -16.36 1.82
C GLY A 1060 29.44 -16.35 3.33
N PRO A 1061 29.83 -15.18 3.89
CA PRO A 1061 30.35 -15.08 5.25
C PRO A 1061 29.27 -15.18 6.34
N PHE A 1062 29.70 -15.53 7.55
CA PHE A 1062 28.91 -15.39 8.77
C PHE A 1062 28.81 -13.91 9.18
N GLN A 1063 27.97 -13.60 10.16
CA GLN A 1063 27.66 -12.22 10.56
C GLN A 1063 28.88 -11.42 11.04
N ASN A 1064 29.93 -12.10 11.51
CA ASN A 1064 31.21 -11.53 11.94
C ASN A 1064 32.23 -11.37 10.79
N ASP A 1065 31.77 -11.37 9.53
CA ASP A 1065 32.57 -11.30 8.30
C ASP A 1065 33.52 -12.50 8.07
N THR A 1066 33.42 -13.59 8.86
CA THR A 1066 34.29 -14.76 8.69
C THR A 1066 33.74 -15.80 7.72
N PHE A 1067 34.64 -16.39 6.93
CA PHE A 1067 34.37 -17.41 5.93
C PHE A 1067 35.35 -18.57 6.10
N VAL A 1068 34.81 -19.79 6.19
CA VAL A 1068 35.62 -21.02 6.26
C VAL A 1068 35.48 -21.76 4.94
N ASP A 1069 36.51 -21.65 4.09
CA ASP A 1069 36.63 -22.36 2.81
C ASP A 1069 36.82 -23.87 3.05
N SER A 1070 35.71 -24.55 3.32
CA SER A 1070 35.62 -25.98 3.55
C SER A 1070 34.41 -26.54 2.81
N ARG A 1071 34.58 -27.68 2.14
CA ARG A 1071 33.53 -28.28 1.32
C ARG A 1071 32.40 -28.92 2.13
N ASP A 1072 32.64 -29.29 3.39
CA ASP A 1072 31.57 -29.71 4.30
C ASP A 1072 30.73 -28.52 4.81
N ASN A 1073 31.21 -27.28 4.65
CA ASN A 1073 30.57 -26.07 5.15
C ASN A 1073 29.60 -25.46 4.12
N ALA A 1074 28.64 -26.26 3.62
CA ALA A 1074 27.70 -25.88 2.57
C ALA A 1074 27.02 -24.52 2.83
N VAL A 1075 26.68 -24.23 4.10
CA VAL A 1075 26.20 -22.94 4.62
C VAL A 1075 26.88 -21.72 3.99
N GLN A 1076 28.21 -21.81 3.79
CA GLN A 1076 29.06 -20.76 3.24
C GLN A 1076 29.60 -21.08 1.84
N THR A 1077 29.91 -22.35 1.55
CA THR A 1077 30.66 -22.75 0.35
C THR A 1077 29.81 -23.37 -0.77
N GLU A 1078 28.51 -23.60 -0.56
CA GLU A 1078 27.59 -23.95 -1.64
C GLU A 1078 27.34 -22.75 -2.55
N SER A 1079 27.13 -23.02 -3.85
CA SER A 1079 26.92 -22.01 -4.88
C SER A 1079 25.63 -22.29 -5.64
N SER A 1080 24.78 -21.28 -5.84
CA SER A 1080 23.48 -21.44 -6.48
C SER A 1080 23.32 -20.67 -7.80
N THR A 1081 22.44 -21.20 -8.65
CA THR A 1081 22.03 -20.58 -9.92
C THR A 1081 21.41 -19.20 -9.72
N TYR A 1082 20.48 -19.05 -8.77
CA TYR A 1082 19.75 -17.79 -8.52
C TYR A 1082 20.64 -16.66 -7.99
N ASN A 1083 21.56 -16.95 -7.07
CA ASN A 1083 22.56 -15.99 -6.60
C ASN A 1083 23.35 -15.41 -7.79
N SER A 1084 23.83 -16.31 -8.65
CA SER A 1084 24.64 -15.98 -9.82
C SER A 1084 23.82 -15.20 -10.86
N GLY A 1085 22.52 -15.51 -11.00
CA GLY A 1085 21.57 -14.80 -11.86
C GLY A 1085 21.43 -13.32 -11.47
N THR A 1086 21.21 -13.04 -10.18
CA THR A 1086 21.11 -11.65 -9.72
C THR A 1086 22.48 -10.93 -9.70
N LEU A 1087 23.58 -11.67 -9.49
CA LEU A 1087 24.93 -11.10 -9.60
C LEU A 1087 25.22 -10.62 -11.03
N VAL A 1088 24.81 -11.38 -12.05
CA VAL A 1088 24.89 -10.95 -13.46
C VAL A 1088 24.15 -9.63 -13.69
N GLY A 1089 22.96 -9.47 -13.11
CA GLY A 1089 22.21 -8.22 -13.18
C GLY A 1089 22.92 -7.05 -12.51
N LEU A 1090 23.41 -7.26 -11.28
CA LEU A 1090 24.18 -6.26 -10.52
C LEU A 1090 25.43 -5.81 -11.28
N LEU A 1091 26.22 -6.76 -11.80
CA LEU A 1091 27.45 -6.46 -12.52
C LEU A 1091 27.15 -5.78 -13.86
N SER A 1092 26.14 -6.23 -14.62
CA SER A 1092 25.75 -5.60 -15.89
C SER A 1092 25.31 -4.15 -15.72
N GLY A 1093 24.53 -3.86 -14.67
CA GLY A 1093 24.15 -2.50 -14.32
C GLY A 1093 25.32 -1.61 -13.87
N LEU A 1094 26.41 -2.19 -13.35
CA LEU A 1094 27.61 -1.46 -12.91
C LEU A 1094 28.71 -1.34 -13.99
N VAL A 1095 28.74 -2.22 -14.99
CA VAL A 1095 29.73 -2.28 -16.09
C VAL A 1095 29.96 -0.95 -16.81
N THR A 1096 28.92 -0.16 -17.01
CA THR A 1096 29.00 1.24 -17.44
C THR A 1096 27.69 1.96 -17.10
N THR A 1097 27.53 3.22 -17.50
CA THR A 1097 26.27 3.95 -17.38
C THR A 1097 25.65 4.21 -18.74
N SER A 1098 24.37 3.88 -18.88
CA SER A 1098 23.49 4.34 -19.96
C SER A 1098 22.08 4.60 -19.40
N SER A 1099 21.18 5.16 -20.20
CA SER A 1099 19.77 5.29 -19.81
C SER A 1099 19.05 3.96 -20.00
N VAL A 1100 18.37 3.44 -18.97
CA VAL A 1100 17.49 2.28 -19.14
C VAL A 1100 16.37 2.58 -20.14
N ALA A 1101 15.83 1.54 -20.78
CA ALA A 1101 14.67 1.70 -21.64
C ALA A 1101 13.47 2.27 -20.86
N GLN A 1102 12.61 3.08 -21.50
CA GLN A 1102 11.38 3.61 -20.88
C GLN A 1102 10.18 2.67 -21.05
N SER A 1103 10.27 1.75 -22.01
CA SER A 1103 9.31 0.69 -22.33
C SER A 1103 10.09 -0.61 -22.51
N PHE A 1104 9.46 -1.75 -22.26
CA PHE A 1104 9.98 -3.07 -22.66
C PHE A 1104 9.36 -3.57 -23.98
N THR A 1105 8.31 -2.90 -24.46
CA THR A 1105 7.59 -3.18 -25.72
C THR A 1105 7.80 -2.10 -26.75
#